data_AF-A0A972J033-F1
#
_entry.id   AF-A0A972J033-F1
#
_cell.length_a   1.000
_cell.length_b   1.000
_cell.length_c   1.000
_cell.angle_alpha   90.00
_cell.angle_beta   90.00
_cell.angle_gamma   90.00
#
_symmetry.space_group_name_H-M   'P 1'
#
loop_
_entity.id
_entity.type
_entity.pdbx_description
1 polymer ?
#
loop_
_entity_poly.entity_id
_entity_poly.type
_entity_poly.pdbx_seq_one_letter_code
_entity_poly.pdbx_strand_id
1 'polypeptide(L)'
;MANLLYELKKRWKQKITFFVFMTALALSIIAILIIPKTPYDSSLLTTNVFQYNPTMFLQMESASTLPDGSFSSRFSSDWQMLMGRHEIPIQQNIDLPENVFTSATTFIPSTELYRSIETLWEKHRFEVSPLARDDIEFAIHLHDYYSEQGINRILPPIYPNTYLGVEPTVLPHGIFETLTNNTNLFFGIIPLAFFFFLGFTTFTQEYQSTKHYFQWIQPVSKIKVFFSQYISIMLQALIFLTSIVFCVSLLELLRGGGVGLHDLPIRIYMDGVKYYPQWQFILISMGLFLLKLSLFTSLGISLAMMIKLFDVGIFASAFIGIIGFYLTRLWDNLQVTMNPLYINYESTLLGGRLEMSGEITGYPYISAPPAGHVPFLIFFLLSIVILVIAYQFRYKTPMRMKTEHSRPISSSFHFELRKYFRLMPPKWIGAGLIAISLIIYLGMVLPDLEDMSNKIKMYLIEAEHQDSLIEIFEQSYSEFEASDMDVVHKSQMLGSIQADLESAKNKARLYRDISNDIQNSNSTGYYKNLMKEMKERLTPNKYALSISELENRKLSNFSTDVMRERFKWSAQKNVKPLIFPSFEISHTTIYDKSASNKSIDVMQAEFGQPIDTSSGMIIYRLIHYYQYHLLCIASILIFFGGNYFLERSNENSINTLYTQPKTKVYFYNRKWFAGVFLSLLLAIFVFGTLMVVGLFSRSSDTWHIPILHYDKIVADPFMVQDFSDSYHFKSLGVWIIQAIALFLVILLSSNTMMHSLSVKIKNRWLVFVMVFGVGYLAMTVSPSLMKLAPYLPFSYWNISGLLNGRSALEINSSLTLINGLIVNIGWAIVWYILGWAIVRKT
;
A
#
# COMPACT_ATOMS: atom_id res chain seq x y z
N MET A 1 -33.75 -26.81 -7.95
CA MET A 1 -32.60 -27.64 -7.51
C MET A 1 -31.77 -28.17 -8.67
N ALA A 2 -32.34 -28.89 -9.65
CA ALA A 2 -31.59 -29.47 -10.78
C ALA A 2 -30.72 -28.47 -11.58
N ASN A 3 -31.23 -27.28 -11.91
CA ASN A 3 -30.44 -26.25 -12.62
C ASN A 3 -29.28 -25.70 -11.80
N LEU A 4 -29.47 -25.55 -10.49
CA LEU A 4 -28.41 -25.10 -9.58
C LEU A 4 -27.28 -26.13 -9.51
N LEU A 5 -27.64 -27.42 -9.39
CA LEU A 5 -26.68 -28.52 -9.43
C LEU A 5 -25.93 -28.59 -10.78
N TYR A 6 -26.62 -28.32 -11.89
CA TYR A 6 -25.99 -28.22 -13.20
C TYR A 6 -24.94 -27.09 -13.26
N GLU A 7 -25.28 -25.88 -12.81
CA GLU A 7 -24.33 -24.76 -12.78
C GLU A 7 -23.14 -25.01 -11.85
N LEU A 8 -23.36 -25.63 -10.68
CA LEU A 8 -22.28 -26.02 -9.78
C LEU A 8 -21.35 -27.06 -10.42
N LYS A 9 -21.91 -28.10 -11.06
CA LYS A 9 -21.13 -29.13 -11.77
C LYS A 9 -20.34 -28.54 -12.94
N LYS A 10 -20.94 -27.59 -13.66
CA LYS A 10 -20.28 -26.85 -14.74
C LYS A 10 -19.09 -26.05 -14.22
N ARG A 11 -19.27 -25.28 -13.14
CA ARG A 11 -18.18 -24.51 -12.50
C ARG A 11 -17.05 -25.40 -12.01
N TRP A 12 -17.38 -26.55 -11.43
CA TRP A 12 -16.40 -27.57 -11.04
C TRP A 12 -15.58 -28.06 -12.24
N LYS A 13 -16.24 -28.45 -13.34
CA LYS A 13 -15.57 -28.86 -14.59
C LYS A 13 -14.70 -27.76 -15.20
N GLN A 14 -15.14 -26.50 -15.09
CA GLN A 14 -14.39 -25.32 -15.53
C GLN A 14 -13.27 -24.92 -14.56
N LYS A 15 -13.07 -25.66 -13.46
CA LYS A 15 -12.08 -25.38 -12.42
C LYS A 15 -12.27 -24.05 -11.70
N ILE A 16 -13.46 -23.45 -11.77
CA ILE A 16 -13.76 -22.17 -11.11
C ILE A 16 -13.65 -22.32 -9.59
N THR A 17 -14.20 -23.40 -9.02
CA THR A 17 -14.07 -23.68 -7.58
C THR A 17 -12.61 -23.82 -7.13
N PHE A 18 -11.76 -24.40 -7.98
CA PHE A 18 -10.32 -24.48 -7.71
C PHE A 18 -9.67 -23.09 -7.73
N PHE A 19 -10.02 -22.23 -8.69
CA PHE A 19 -9.56 -20.83 -8.70
C PHE A 19 -9.99 -20.07 -7.45
N VAL A 20 -11.24 -20.25 -7.00
CA VAL A 20 -11.75 -19.65 -5.76
C VAL A 20 -10.90 -20.05 -4.56
N PHE A 21 -10.61 -21.35 -4.43
CA PHE A 21 -9.74 -21.87 -3.37
C PHE A 21 -8.31 -21.32 -3.48
N MET A 22 -7.72 -21.28 -4.68
CA MET A 22 -6.38 -20.74 -4.88
C MET A 22 -6.30 -19.24 -4.57
N THR A 23 -7.34 -18.46 -4.86
CA THR A 23 -7.42 -17.04 -4.48
C THR A 23 -7.47 -16.90 -2.96
N ALA A 24 -8.27 -17.71 -2.27
CA ALA A 24 -8.32 -17.73 -0.80
C ALA A 24 -6.94 -18.07 -0.21
N LEU A 25 -6.30 -19.13 -0.71
CA LEU A 25 -4.95 -19.54 -0.29
C LEU A 25 -3.92 -18.43 -0.54
N ALA A 26 -3.95 -17.78 -1.70
CA ALA A 26 -3.03 -16.69 -2.03
C ALA A 26 -3.20 -15.51 -1.06
N LEU A 27 -4.44 -15.12 -0.75
CA LEU A 27 -4.72 -14.06 0.22
C LEU A 27 -4.27 -14.44 1.63
N SER A 28 -4.50 -15.69 2.05
CA SER A 28 -4.00 -16.19 3.35
C SER A 28 -2.48 -16.20 3.41
N ILE A 29 -1.79 -16.57 2.33
CA ILE A 29 -0.33 -16.49 2.23
C ILE A 29 0.13 -15.03 2.33
N ILE A 30 -0.53 -14.10 1.62
CA ILE A 30 -0.20 -12.67 1.68
C ILE A 30 -0.34 -12.13 3.11
N ALA A 31 -1.47 -12.44 3.78
CA ALA A 31 -1.76 -12.03 5.14
C ALA A 31 -0.69 -12.53 6.14
N ILE A 32 -0.17 -13.73 5.93
CA ILE A 32 0.69 -14.43 6.89
C ILE A 32 2.19 -14.20 6.60
N LEU A 33 2.59 -14.09 5.33
CA LEU A 33 4.00 -14.03 4.90
C LEU A 33 4.46 -12.67 4.36
N ILE A 34 3.57 -11.85 3.79
CA ILE A 34 3.97 -10.64 3.03
C ILE A 34 3.69 -9.36 3.80
N ILE A 35 2.61 -9.29 4.58
CA ILE A 35 2.35 -8.16 5.47
C ILE A 35 3.23 -8.38 6.71
N PRO A 36 4.36 -7.65 6.87
CA PRO A 36 5.21 -7.82 8.03
C PRO A 36 4.42 -7.34 9.25
N LYS A 37 4.45 -8.17 10.31
CA LYS A 37 3.87 -7.93 11.65
C LYS A 37 3.69 -6.44 11.97
N THR A 38 2.54 -5.86 11.62
CA THR A 38 1.96 -4.84 12.48
C THR A 38 1.42 -5.63 13.67
N PRO A 39 2.00 -5.49 14.87
CA PRO A 39 1.28 -5.91 16.05
C PRO A 39 0.07 -4.97 16.11
N TYR A 40 -1.06 -5.48 15.64
CA TYR A 40 -2.33 -4.77 15.52
C TYR A 40 -2.29 -3.65 14.47
N ASP A 41 -3.29 -3.60 13.59
CA ASP A 41 -3.63 -2.32 12.99
C ASP A 41 -3.92 -1.42 14.19
N SER A 42 -3.07 -0.40 14.37
CA SER A 42 -3.09 0.41 15.58
C SER A 42 -4.51 0.95 15.81
N SER A 43 -5.29 1.18 14.75
CA SER A 43 -6.72 1.54 14.83
C SER A 43 -7.55 0.70 15.81
N LEU A 44 -7.45 -0.63 15.82
CA LEU A 44 -8.33 -1.52 16.61
C LEU A 44 -8.06 -1.47 18.12
N LEU A 45 -6.82 -1.13 18.54
CA LEU A 45 -6.41 -1.02 19.95
C LEU A 45 -6.15 0.43 20.38
N THR A 46 -5.71 1.33 19.49
CA THR A 46 -5.44 2.75 19.79
C THR A 46 -6.71 3.57 19.90
N THR A 47 -7.79 3.17 19.21
CA THR A 47 -9.09 3.79 19.54
C THR A 47 -9.53 3.35 20.94
N ASN A 48 -9.01 2.22 21.44
CA ASN A 48 -9.48 1.51 22.62
C ASN A 48 -8.79 1.83 23.93
N VAL A 49 -7.70 2.61 23.91
CA VAL A 49 -6.99 2.94 25.14
C VAL A 49 -6.58 4.41 25.14
N PHE A 50 -6.79 5.03 26.30
CA PHE A 50 -6.18 6.28 26.73
C PHE A 50 -4.73 6.36 26.21
N GLN A 51 -4.44 7.27 25.28
CA GLN A 51 -3.06 7.70 25.10
C GLN A 51 -2.66 8.36 26.42
N TYR A 52 -1.80 7.71 27.19
CA TYR A 52 -1.21 8.32 28.37
C TYR A 52 -0.31 9.43 27.87
N ASN A 53 -0.85 10.65 27.77
CA ASN A 53 -0.07 11.82 27.43
C ASN A 53 0.18 12.57 28.75
N PRO A 54 1.39 12.55 29.30
CA PRO A 54 1.72 13.33 30.49
C PRO A 54 1.40 14.83 30.30
N THR A 55 1.43 15.31 29.04
CA THR A 55 1.08 16.70 28.72
C THR A 55 -0.40 17.02 28.87
N MET A 56 -1.28 16.01 28.87
CA MET A 56 -2.73 16.14 29.09
C MET A 56 -3.04 16.66 30.49
N PHE A 57 -2.26 16.22 31.49
CA PHE A 57 -2.38 16.68 32.88
C PHE A 57 -1.56 17.94 33.14
N LEU A 58 -0.41 18.13 32.48
CA LEU A 58 0.32 19.41 32.49
C LEU A 58 -0.52 20.54 31.84
N GLN A 59 -1.39 20.22 30.86
CA GLN A 59 -2.34 21.19 30.30
C GLN A 59 -3.53 21.46 31.23
N MET A 60 -4.00 20.47 32.00
CA MET A 60 -4.95 20.72 33.09
C MET A 60 -4.35 21.61 34.19
N GLU A 61 -3.04 21.51 34.43
CA GLU A 61 -2.28 22.42 35.30
C GLU A 61 -2.33 23.88 34.80
N SER A 62 -2.38 24.08 33.48
CA SER A 62 -2.50 25.40 32.86
C SER A 62 -3.93 25.94 32.76
N ALA A 63 -4.96 25.08 32.78
CA ALA A 63 -6.35 25.45 32.51
C ALA A 63 -7.19 25.79 33.75
N SER A 64 -6.72 25.49 34.97
CA SER A 64 -7.46 25.77 36.21
C SER A 64 -6.61 26.51 37.25
N THR A 65 -6.29 27.77 36.97
CA THR A 65 -5.87 28.71 38.00
C THR A 65 -7.11 29.26 38.71
N LEU A 66 -7.44 28.70 39.88
CA LEU A 66 -8.10 29.52 40.91
C LEU A 66 -7.07 30.57 41.38
N PRO A 67 -7.50 31.80 41.74
CA PRO A 67 -6.60 32.93 42.07
C PRO A 67 -5.56 32.65 43.17
N ASP A 68 -5.79 31.61 43.96
CA ASP A 68 -5.10 31.28 45.19
C ASP A 68 -4.09 30.12 45.03
N GLY A 69 -3.96 29.51 43.84
CA GLY A 69 -3.01 28.41 43.57
C GLY A 69 -3.25 27.09 44.34
N SER A 70 -4.24 27.04 45.24
CA SER A 70 -4.49 25.93 46.17
C SER A 70 -5.07 24.65 45.54
N PHE A 71 -5.69 24.78 44.36
CA PHE A 71 -6.26 23.64 43.62
C PHE A 71 -5.16 22.81 42.94
N SER A 72 -4.20 23.48 42.27
CA SER A 72 -3.07 22.83 41.61
C SER A 72 -2.19 22.05 42.59
N SER A 73 -1.91 22.61 43.77
CA SER A 73 -1.04 21.98 44.77
C SER A 73 -1.69 20.77 45.44
N ARG A 74 -2.99 20.81 45.74
CA ARG A 74 -3.72 19.67 46.31
C ARG A 74 -3.85 18.53 45.31
N PHE A 75 -4.26 18.83 44.07
CA PHE A 75 -4.33 17.84 42.99
C PHE A 75 -2.96 17.25 42.68
N SER A 76 -1.91 18.08 42.55
CA SER A 76 -0.54 17.63 42.35
C SER A 76 -0.07 16.72 43.48
N SER A 77 -0.39 17.03 44.74
CA SER A 77 -0.01 16.16 45.87
C SER A 77 -0.74 14.81 45.86
N ASP A 78 -2.04 14.81 45.55
CA ASP A 78 -2.85 13.60 45.46
C ASP A 78 -2.42 12.73 44.27
N TRP A 79 -2.07 13.37 43.14
CA TRP A 79 -1.53 12.72 41.95
C TRP A 79 -0.14 12.14 42.21
N GLN A 80 0.78 12.91 42.82
CA GLN A 80 2.10 12.40 43.18
C GLN A 80 2.01 11.24 44.18
N MET A 81 1.07 11.29 45.12
CA MET A 81 0.80 10.18 46.04
C MET A 81 0.27 8.95 45.31
N LEU A 82 -0.65 9.12 44.34
CA LEU A 82 -1.19 8.06 43.50
C LEU A 82 -0.09 7.40 42.65
N MET A 83 0.69 8.21 41.94
CA MET A 83 1.78 7.75 41.08
C MET A 83 2.89 7.07 41.90
N GLY A 84 3.19 7.61 43.09
CA GLY A 84 4.14 7.03 44.04
C GLY A 84 3.67 5.70 44.64
N ARG A 85 2.37 5.50 44.87
CA ARG A 85 1.80 4.21 45.33
C ARG A 85 1.89 3.11 44.29
N HIS A 86 1.86 3.46 43.01
CA HIS A 86 1.92 2.52 41.91
C HIS A 86 3.32 2.37 41.31
N GLU A 87 4.37 2.85 41.99
CA GLU A 87 5.78 2.79 41.57
C GLU A 87 6.04 3.34 40.15
N ILE A 88 5.27 4.36 39.75
CA ILE A 88 5.45 5.00 38.45
C ILE A 88 6.54 6.05 38.60
N PRO A 89 7.68 5.96 37.88
CA PRO A 89 8.71 6.97 37.97
C PRO A 89 8.16 8.29 37.45
N ILE A 90 7.88 9.21 38.37
CA ILE A 90 7.68 10.62 38.05
C ILE A 90 9.08 11.11 37.67
N GLN A 91 9.30 11.51 36.41
CA GLN A 91 10.52 12.22 36.03
C GLN A 91 10.53 13.59 36.75
N GLN A 92 10.95 13.58 38.00
CA GLN A 92 11.56 14.75 38.61
C GLN A 92 13.00 14.79 38.09
N ASN A 93 13.46 15.97 37.68
CA ASN A 93 14.83 16.27 37.27
C ASN A 93 15.87 15.42 38.03
N ILE A 94 16.41 14.40 37.38
CA ILE A 94 17.60 13.69 37.85
C ILE A 94 18.66 13.92 36.78
N ASP A 95 19.66 14.71 37.14
CA ASP A 95 20.94 14.78 36.43
C ASP A 95 21.53 13.35 36.38
N LEU A 96 21.31 12.64 35.28
CA LEU A 96 21.96 11.36 35.02
C LEU A 96 23.27 11.61 34.24
N PRO A 97 24.39 10.97 34.62
CA PRO A 97 25.65 11.10 33.91
C PRO A 97 25.52 10.66 32.45
N GLU A 98 26.24 11.34 31.54
CA GLU A 98 26.21 11.24 30.06
C GLU A 98 26.31 9.83 29.44
N ASN A 99 26.51 8.76 30.21
CA ASN A 99 26.83 7.42 29.70
C ASN A 99 25.92 6.27 30.21
N VAL A 100 24.77 6.54 30.83
CA VAL A 100 23.85 5.48 31.29
C VAL A 100 22.42 5.75 30.81
N PHE A 101 22.15 5.47 29.53
CA PHE A 101 20.78 5.39 29.01
C PHE A 101 20.20 4.00 29.28
N THR A 102 19.76 3.74 30.51
CA THR A 102 18.93 2.57 30.82
C THR A 102 17.46 2.95 30.86
N SER A 103 16.73 2.44 29.88
CA SER A 103 15.30 2.09 29.91
C SER A 103 14.32 3.11 30.51
N ALA A 104 13.60 3.82 29.64
CA ALA A 104 12.25 4.25 29.99
C ALA A 104 11.42 2.98 30.28
N THR A 105 11.17 2.68 31.55
CA THR A 105 10.29 1.59 31.96
C THR A 105 8.87 1.96 31.54
N THR A 106 8.40 1.30 30.49
CA THR A 106 7.02 1.34 30.05
C THR A 106 6.12 0.81 31.16
N PHE A 107 5.42 1.71 31.81
CA PHE A 107 4.51 1.40 32.90
C PHE A 107 3.17 0.90 32.35
N ILE A 108 2.74 -0.27 32.81
CA ILE A 108 1.41 -0.82 32.53
C ILE A 108 0.50 -0.41 33.69
N PRO A 109 -0.45 0.50 33.48
CA PRO A 109 -1.38 0.89 34.54
C PRO A 109 -2.22 -0.29 35.00
N SER A 110 -2.17 -0.57 36.31
CA SER A 110 -3.00 -1.60 36.93
C SER A 110 -4.46 -1.18 36.94
N THR A 111 -5.39 -2.14 37.03
CA THR A 111 -6.81 -1.85 37.30
C THR A 111 -7.02 -1.00 38.54
N GLU A 112 -6.15 -1.16 39.55
CA GLU A 112 -6.16 -0.33 40.75
C GLU A 112 -5.80 1.13 40.46
N LEU A 113 -4.85 1.40 39.55
CA LEU A 113 -4.56 2.77 39.11
C LEU A 113 -5.77 3.38 38.38
N TYR A 114 -6.38 2.67 37.45
CA TYR A 114 -7.54 3.18 36.70
C TYR A 114 -8.72 3.52 37.64
N ARG A 115 -9.04 2.64 38.59
CA ARG A 115 -10.06 2.89 39.63
C ARG A 115 -9.67 4.06 40.54
N SER A 116 -8.39 4.22 40.81
CA SER A 116 -7.91 5.33 41.65
C SER A 116 -7.90 6.67 40.89
N ILE A 117 -7.75 6.67 39.57
CA ILE A 117 -7.96 7.84 38.69
C ILE A 117 -9.42 8.26 38.69
N GLU A 118 -10.38 7.34 38.59
CA GLU A 118 -11.81 7.66 38.72
C GLU A 118 -12.13 8.27 40.10
N THR A 119 -11.55 7.71 41.16
CA THR A 119 -11.71 8.22 42.52
C THR A 119 -11.14 9.65 42.67
N LEU A 120 -10.03 9.95 41.98
CA LEU A 120 -9.46 11.31 41.93
C LEU A 120 -10.36 12.29 41.18
N TRP A 121 -10.98 11.84 40.08
CA TRP A 121 -11.92 12.65 39.31
C TRP A 121 -13.13 13.04 40.15
N GLU A 122 -13.70 12.09 40.90
CA GLU A 122 -14.81 12.35 41.81
C GLU A 122 -14.41 13.26 42.98
N LYS A 123 -13.22 13.04 43.56
CA LYS A 123 -12.69 13.84 44.69
C LYS A 123 -12.51 15.32 44.34
N HIS A 124 -12.01 15.61 43.14
CA HIS A 124 -11.72 16.97 42.68
C HIS A 124 -12.80 17.58 41.77
N ARG A 125 -13.91 16.85 41.55
CA ARG A 125 -15.06 17.27 40.72
C ARG A 125 -14.66 17.71 39.30
N PHE A 126 -13.78 16.96 38.66
CA PHE A 126 -13.44 17.22 37.26
C PHE A 126 -14.66 16.95 36.36
N GLU A 127 -14.96 17.89 35.47
CA GLU A 127 -15.87 17.62 34.35
C GLU A 127 -15.12 16.77 33.32
N VAL A 128 -15.36 15.46 33.37
CA VAL A 128 -14.76 14.50 32.45
C VAL A 128 -15.75 14.22 31.32
N SER A 129 -15.26 14.18 30.07
CA SER A 129 -16.11 13.83 28.94
C SER A 129 -16.66 12.40 29.11
N PRO A 130 -17.92 12.12 28.73
CA PRO A 130 -18.48 10.78 28.77
C PRO A 130 -17.58 9.74 28.05
N LEU A 131 -16.92 10.15 26.97
CA LEU A 131 -15.99 9.32 26.21
C LEU A 131 -14.77 8.88 27.04
N ALA A 132 -14.18 9.79 27.82
CA ALA A 132 -13.01 9.48 28.65
C ALA A 132 -13.40 8.57 29.83
N ARG A 133 -14.63 8.68 30.34
CA ARG A 133 -15.16 7.73 31.32
C ARG A 133 -15.35 6.34 30.72
N ASP A 134 -16.01 6.25 29.57
CA ASP A 134 -16.22 4.99 28.84
C ASP A 134 -14.88 4.31 28.45
N ASP A 135 -13.84 5.10 28.17
CA ASP A 135 -12.49 4.58 27.88
C ASP A 135 -11.86 3.88 29.09
N ILE A 136 -11.97 4.48 30.27
CA ILE A 136 -11.42 3.90 31.51
C ILE A 136 -12.20 2.65 31.90
N GLU A 137 -13.53 2.69 31.84
CA GLU A 137 -14.37 1.54 32.15
C GLU A 137 -14.07 0.36 31.19
N PHE A 138 -13.86 0.64 29.89
CA PHE A 138 -13.43 -0.38 28.93
C PHE A 138 -12.01 -0.91 29.22
N ALA A 139 -11.07 -0.05 29.60
CA ALA A 139 -9.71 -0.46 29.96
C ALA A 139 -9.69 -1.38 31.20
N ILE A 140 -10.52 -1.09 32.20
CA ILE A 140 -10.73 -1.95 33.37
C ILE A 140 -11.27 -3.31 32.92
N HIS A 141 -12.32 -3.34 32.11
CA HIS A 141 -12.91 -4.57 31.59
C HIS A 141 -11.92 -5.41 30.78
N LEU A 142 -11.11 -4.78 29.93
CA LEU A 142 -10.08 -5.46 29.13
C LEU A 142 -8.99 -6.07 30.02
N HIS A 143 -8.56 -5.35 31.06
CA HIS A 143 -7.57 -5.85 32.02
C HIS A 143 -8.14 -7.01 32.85
N ASP A 144 -9.39 -6.92 33.31
CA ASP A 144 -10.07 -8.00 34.02
C ASP A 144 -10.16 -9.26 33.13
N TYR A 145 -10.50 -9.11 31.85
CA TYR A 145 -10.48 -10.21 30.87
C TYR A 145 -9.10 -10.86 30.74
N TYR A 146 -8.02 -10.08 30.60
CA TYR A 146 -6.67 -10.65 30.53
C TYR A 146 -6.26 -11.38 31.81
N SER A 147 -6.65 -10.84 32.96
CA SER A 147 -6.42 -11.48 34.27
C SER A 147 -7.16 -12.81 34.38
N GLU A 148 -8.40 -12.89 33.90
CA GLU A 148 -9.20 -14.13 33.87
C GLU A 148 -8.59 -15.20 32.95
N GLN A 149 -7.97 -14.79 31.85
CA GLN A 149 -7.24 -15.68 30.93
C GLN A 149 -5.85 -16.09 31.45
N GLY A 150 -5.48 -15.68 32.67
CA GLY A 150 -4.17 -15.97 33.28
C GLY A 150 -3.01 -15.18 32.66
N ILE A 151 -3.31 -14.13 31.88
CA ILE A 151 -2.34 -13.27 31.21
C ILE A 151 -2.00 -12.11 32.17
N ASN A 152 -1.22 -12.40 33.20
CA ASN A 152 -0.92 -11.46 34.29
C ASN A 152 0.35 -10.62 34.09
N ARG A 153 1.06 -10.81 32.97
CA ARG A 153 2.24 -10.01 32.61
C ARG A 153 2.18 -9.71 31.11
N ILE A 154 2.38 -8.44 30.77
CA ILE A 154 2.55 -7.91 29.41
C ILE A 154 1.22 -7.49 28.75
N LEU A 155 0.66 -6.36 29.19
CA LEU A 155 0.05 -5.42 28.24
C LEU A 155 1.21 -4.74 27.52
N PRO A 156 1.37 -4.84 26.18
CA PRO A 156 2.31 -3.97 25.51
C PRO A 156 1.91 -2.52 25.78
N PRO A 157 2.86 -1.63 26.08
CA PRO A 157 2.59 -0.21 26.25
C PRO A 157 1.89 0.31 24.99
N ILE A 158 0.70 0.90 25.17
CA ILE A 158 -0.10 1.46 24.10
C ILE A 158 0.41 2.88 23.83
N TYR A 159 1.68 2.97 23.46
CA TYR A 159 2.26 4.15 22.84
C TYR A 159 2.44 3.85 21.35
N PRO A 160 2.01 4.72 20.44
CA PRO A 160 2.13 4.44 19.02
C PRO A 160 3.58 4.29 18.52
N ASN A 161 4.61 4.74 19.25
CA ASN A 161 5.94 4.96 18.64
C ASN A 161 7.21 4.81 19.53
N THR A 162 7.20 4.11 20.66
CA THR A 162 8.43 4.01 21.50
C THR A 162 8.77 2.60 21.97
N TYR A 163 9.88 2.09 21.41
CA TYR A 163 10.53 0.81 21.65
C TYR A 163 10.98 0.53 23.08
N LEU A 164 10.95 -0.76 23.44
CA LEU A 164 12.12 -1.50 23.90
C LEU A 164 12.11 -2.89 23.25
N GLY A 165 13.28 -3.38 22.85
CA GLY A 165 13.54 -4.67 22.21
C GLY A 165 13.33 -5.88 23.11
N VAL A 166 12.15 -5.96 23.72
CA VAL A 166 11.57 -7.22 24.17
C VAL A 166 10.66 -7.61 23.02
N GLU A 167 10.93 -8.71 22.32
CA GLU A 167 9.89 -9.37 21.53
C GLU A 167 8.62 -9.33 22.39
N PRO A 168 7.44 -8.89 21.91
CA PRO A 168 6.21 -9.17 22.63
C PRO A 168 6.00 -10.69 22.56
N THR A 169 6.76 -11.41 23.36
CA THR A 169 6.48 -12.77 23.77
C THR A 169 5.17 -12.64 24.52
N VAL A 170 4.15 -13.33 24.02
CA VAL A 170 2.88 -13.61 24.69
C VAL A 170 1.74 -12.59 24.50
N LEU A 171 1.46 -12.22 23.25
CA LEU A 171 0.08 -12.41 22.77
C LEU A 171 0.14 -13.56 21.76
N PRO A 172 -0.58 -14.68 21.99
CA PRO A 172 -0.48 -15.83 21.12
C PRO A 172 -0.91 -15.43 19.71
N HIS A 173 0.02 -15.52 18.74
CA HIS A 173 -0.33 -15.50 17.34
C HIS A 173 -1.33 -16.64 17.09
N GLY A 174 -2.52 -16.28 16.61
CA GLY A 174 -3.62 -17.21 16.47
C GLY A 174 -4.52 -16.92 15.27
N ILE A 175 -5.42 -17.86 15.05
CA ILE A 175 -6.34 -17.89 13.91
C ILE A 175 -7.26 -16.67 13.94
N PHE A 176 -7.79 -16.32 15.11
CA PHE A 176 -8.76 -15.23 15.26
C PHE A 176 -8.10 -13.85 15.07
N GLU A 177 -6.90 -13.64 15.61
CA GLU A 177 -6.13 -12.40 15.46
C GLU A 177 -5.76 -12.17 13.99
N THR A 178 -5.35 -13.23 13.30
CA THR A 178 -5.00 -13.16 11.88
C THR A 178 -6.21 -12.79 11.02
N LEU A 179 -7.39 -13.35 11.32
CA LEU A 179 -8.64 -13.03 10.62
C LEU A 179 -9.10 -11.59 10.89
N THR A 180 -9.06 -11.14 12.15
CA THR A 180 -9.50 -9.79 12.53
C THR A 180 -8.59 -8.71 11.95
N ASN A 181 -7.28 -8.84 12.08
CA ASN A 181 -6.32 -7.84 11.61
C ASN A 181 -6.29 -7.71 10.07
N ASN A 182 -6.75 -8.73 9.35
CA ASN A 182 -6.76 -8.75 7.89
C ASN A 182 -8.17 -8.72 7.30
N THR A 183 -9.17 -8.23 8.05
CA THR A 183 -10.57 -8.16 7.61
C THR A 183 -10.71 -7.41 6.28
N ASN A 184 -10.02 -6.28 6.13
CA ASN A 184 -10.04 -5.48 4.89
C ASN A 184 -9.32 -6.18 3.72
N LEU A 185 -8.38 -7.09 3.96
CA LEU A 185 -7.74 -7.89 2.90
C LEU A 185 -8.66 -9.04 2.45
N PHE A 186 -9.18 -9.80 3.40
CA PHE A 186 -10.01 -11.00 3.16
C PHE A 186 -11.39 -10.68 2.62
N PHE A 187 -11.97 -9.55 3.03
CA PHE A 187 -13.32 -9.13 2.67
C PHE A 187 -13.34 -7.80 1.90
N GLY A 188 -12.18 -7.37 1.37
CA GLY A 188 -12.06 -6.09 0.68
C GLY A 188 -12.22 -6.12 -0.83
N ILE A 189 -11.53 -5.17 -1.48
CA ILE A 189 -11.74 -4.83 -2.89
C ILE A 189 -11.28 -5.96 -3.82
N ILE A 190 -10.23 -6.71 -3.44
CA ILE A 190 -9.67 -7.80 -4.24
C ILE A 190 -10.71 -8.92 -4.42
N PRO A 191 -11.29 -9.50 -3.34
CA PRO A 191 -12.42 -10.43 -3.45
C PRO A 191 -13.63 -9.84 -4.18
N LEU A 192 -14.02 -8.59 -3.90
CA LEU A 192 -15.17 -7.95 -4.57
C LEU A 192 -14.96 -7.86 -6.09
N ALA A 193 -13.78 -7.44 -6.53
CA ALA A 193 -13.41 -7.37 -7.95
C ALA A 193 -13.36 -8.76 -8.59
N PHE A 194 -12.84 -9.77 -7.88
CA PHE A 194 -12.82 -11.16 -8.34
C PHE A 194 -14.24 -11.70 -8.61
N PHE A 195 -15.18 -11.49 -7.68
CA PHE A 195 -16.56 -11.96 -7.85
C PHE A 195 -17.38 -11.11 -8.83
N PHE A 196 -17.11 -9.80 -8.91
CA PHE A 196 -17.63 -8.96 -9.99
C PHE A 196 -17.23 -9.52 -11.36
N PHE A 197 -15.95 -9.84 -11.53
CA PHE A 197 -15.40 -10.45 -12.74
C PHE A 197 -16.03 -11.82 -13.02
N LEU A 198 -16.22 -12.63 -11.97
CA LEU A 198 -16.86 -13.94 -12.07
C LEU A 198 -18.32 -13.81 -12.55
N GLY A 199 -19.07 -12.83 -12.02
CA GLY A 199 -20.41 -12.48 -12.49
C GLY A 199 -20.43 -12.05 -13.95
N PHE A 200 -19.50 -11.18 -14.34
CA PHE A 200 -19.39 -10.68 -15.70
C PHE A 200 -19.06 -11.80 -16.72
N THR A 201 -18.05 -12.61 -16.41
CA THR A 201 -17.51 -13.63 -17.32
C THR A 201 -18.46 -14.80 -17.52
N THR A 202 -19.20 -15.21 -16.49
CA THR A 202 -20.15 -16.33 -16.56
C THR A 202 -21.15 -16.11 -17.70
N PHE A 203 -21.76 -14.92 -17.77
CA PHE A 203 -22.82 -14.62 -18.74
C PHE A 203 -22.28 -14.27 -20.13
N THR A 204 -21.16 -13.55 -20.20
CA THR A 204 -20.57 -13.17 -21.50
C THR A 204 -20.00 -14.37 -22.27
N GLN A 205 -19.40 -15.35 -21.59
CA GLN A 205 -18.94 -16.58 -22.23
C GLN A 205 -20.10 -17.39 -22.83
N GLU A 206 -21.24 -17.47 -22.14
CA GLU A 206 -22.43 -18.18 -22.65
C GLU A 206 -23.07 -17.49 -23.86
N TYR A 207 -23.05 -16.15 -23.87
CA TYR A 207 -23.47 -15.37 -25.03
C TYR A 207 -22.57 -15.64 -26.23
N GLN A 208 -21.26 -15.56 -26.05
CA GLN A 208 -20.29 -15.78 -27.13
C GLN A 208 -20.27 -17.21 -27.65
N SER A 209 -20.41 -18.21 -26.78
CA SER A 209 -20.35 -19.61 -27.18
C SER A 209 -21.66 -20.14 -27.77
N THR A 210 -22.66 -19.29 -28.01
CA THR A 210 -24.03 -19.66 -28.43
C THR A 210 -24.77 -20.67 -27.53
N LYS A 211 -24.20 -21.00 -26.36
CA LYS A 211 -24.76 -21.99 -25.42
C LYS A 211 -26.02 -21.48 -24.73
N HIS A 212 -26.21 -20.17 -24.69
CA HIS A 212 -27.45 -19.54 -24.22
C HIS A 212 -28.68 -20.06 -24.99
N TYR A 213 -28.58 -20.34 -26.30
CA TYR A 213 -29.69 -20.90 -27.07
C TYR A 213 -30.13 -22.28 -26.54
N PHE A 214 -29.19 -23.14 -26.14
CA PHE A 214 -29.51 -24.46 -25.61
C PHE A 214 -30.20 -24.38 -24.23
N GLN A 215 -29.73 -23.49 -23.35
CA GLN A 215 -30.41 -23.22 -22.08
C GLN A 215 -31.80 -22.59 -22.26
N TRP A 216 -32.06 -21.91 -23.38
CA TRP A 216 -33.34 -21.26 -23.66
C TRP A 216 -34.39 -22.17 -24.26
N ILE A 217 -33.99 -23.31 -24.83
CA ILE A 217 -34.88 -24.35 -25.35
C ILE A 217 -35.32 -25.32 -24.22
N GLN A 218 -34.65 -25.28 -23.06
CA GLN A 218 -35.03 -26.10 -21.93
C GLN A 218 -36.44 -25.73 -21.41
N PRO A 219 -37.26 -26.71 -21.01
CA PRO A 219 -38.61 -26.49 -20.47
C PRO A 219 -38.56 -25.99 -19.02
N VAL A 220 -37.73 -24.98 -18.74
CA VAL A 220 -37.58 -24.37 -17.42
C VAL A 220 -37.71 -22.85 -17.56
N SER A 221 -38.35 -22.21 -16.58
CA SER A 221 -38.54 -20.76 -16.65
C SER A 221 -37.20 -20.02 -16.72
N LYS A 222 -37.11 -19.07 -17.65
CA LYS A 222 -35.89 -18.32 -17.96
C LYS A 222 -35.36 -17.50 -16.78
N ILE A 223 -36.27 -17.11 -15.87
CA ILE A 223 -35.97 -16.46 -14.60
C ILE A 223 -35.25 -17.44 -13.65
N LYS A 224 -35.73 -18.69 -13.54
CA LYS A 224 -35.07 -19.71 -12.71
C LYS A 224 -33.66 -20.01 -13.20
N VAL A 225 -33.44 -20.05 -14.52
CA VAL A 225 -32.08 -20.23 -15.09
C VAL A 225 -31.18 -19.04 -14.72
N PHE A 226 -31.63 -17.81 -14.93
CA PHE A 226 -30.88 -16.59 -14.61
C PHE A 226 -30.50 -16.51 -13.12
N PHE A 227 -31.48 -16.68 -12.22
CA PHE A 227 -31.21 -16.65 -10.78
C PHE A 227 -30.38 -17.84 -10.31
N SER A 228 -30.49 -19.01 -10.95
CA SER A 228 -29.64 -20.15 -10.58
C SER A 228 -28.15 -19.88 -10.82
N GLN A 229 -27.81 -19.07 -11.83
CA GLN A 229 -26.43 -18.66 -12.07
C GLN A 229 -25.94 -17.66 -11.02
N TYR A 230 -26.76 -16.67 -10.66
CA TYR A 230 -26.46 -15.73 -9.57
C TYR A 230 -26.25 -16.46 -8.23
N ILE A 231 -27.19 -17.34 -7.84
CA ILE A 231 -27.09 -18.15 -6.61
C ILE A 231 -25.85 -19.04 -6.66
N SER A 232 -25.50 -19.59 -7.83
CA SER A 232 -24.29 -20.39 -7.98
C SER A 232 -23.01 -19.58 -7.72
N ILE A 233 -22.97 -18.28 -8.06
CA ILE A 233 -21.84 -17.39 -7.73
C ILE A 233 -21.81 -17.09 -6.23
N MET A 234 -22.97 -16.81 -5.61
CA MET A 234 -23.06 -16.61 -4.17
C MET A 234 -22.62 -17.85 -3.36
N LEU A 235 -22.91 -19.06 -3.86
CA LEU A 235 -22.39 -20.30 -3.27
C LEU A 235 -20.86 -20.41 -3.41
N GLN A 236 -20.27 -19.93 -4.51
CA GLN A 236 -18.82 -19.86 -4.64
C GLN A 236 -18.21 -18.86 -3.64
N ALA A 237 -18.93 -17.79 -3.30
CA ALA A 237 -18.52 -16.86 -2.24
C ALA A 237 -18.54 -17.50 -0.85
N LEU A 238 -19.54 -18.34 -0.56
CA LEU A 238 -19.55 -19.15 0.67
C LEU A 238 -18.36 -20.12 0.72
N ILE A 239 -18.05 -20.79 -0.39
CA ILE A 239 -16.86 -21.65 -0.48
C ILE A 239 -15.57 -20.84 -0.28
N PHE A 240 -15.50 -19.61 -0.80
CA PHE A 240 -14.38 -18.71 -0.59
C PHE A 240 -14.18 -18.38 0.90
N LEU A 241 -15.25 -18.01 1.61
CA LEU A 241 -15.20 -17.69 3.03
C LEU A 241 -14.74 -18.88 3.87
N THR A 242 -15.29 -20.06 3.62
CA THR A 242 -14.85 -21.28 4.33
C THR A 242 -13.42 -21.66 3.98
N SER A 243 -12.99 -21.41 2.73
CA SER A 243 -11.61 -21.63 2.30
C SER A 243 -10.64 -20.67 2.98
N ILE A 244 -11.00 -19.40 3.20
CA ILE A 244 -10.17 -18.45 3.95
C ILE A 244 -9.97 -18.94 5.38
N VAL A 245 -11.06 -19.26 6.09
CA VAL A 245 -10.96 -19.76 7.47
C VAL A 245 -10.08 -21.00 7.49
N PHE A 246 -10.32 -21.97 6.61
CA PHE A 246 -9.52 -23.18 6.51
C PHE A 246 -8.03 -22.91 6.22
N CYS A 247 -7.72 -22.04 5.25
CA CYS A 247 -6.33 -21.75 4.86
C CYS A 247 -5.59 -20.98 5.96
N VAL A 248 -6.23 -20.01 6.62
CA VAL A 248 -5.63 -19.29 7.76
C VAL A 248 -5.40 -20.24 8.91
N SER A 249 -6.40 -21.06 9.29
CA SER A 249 -6.24 -22.08 10.33
C SER A 249 -5.08 -23.03 10.04
N LEU A 250 -4.99 -23.54 8.81
CA LEU A 250 -3.92 -24.45 8.40
C LEU A 250 -2.54 -23.78 8.49
N LEU A 251 -2.41 -22.56 7.96
CA LEU A 251 -1.13 -21.85 7.91
C LEU A 251 -0.65 -21.42 9.29
N GLU A 252 -1.53 -20.94 10.16
CA GLU A 252 -1.17 -20.60 11.55
C GLU A 252 -0.76 -21.86 12.35
N LEU A 253 -1.49 -22.97 12.21
CA LEU A 253 -1.09 -24.24 12.82
C LEU A 253 0.29 -24.72 12.34
N LEU A 254 0.60 -24.56 11.04
CA LEU A 254 1.91 -24.91 10.48
C LEU A 254 3.07 -24.04 11.02
N ARG A 255 2.78 -22.82 11.47
CA ARG A 255 3.74 -21.92 12.11
C ARG A 255 3.92 -22.19 13.62
N GLY A 256 3.14 -23.12 14.17
CA GLY A 256 3.06 -23.34 15.62
C GLY A 256 2.17 -22.32 16.34
N GLY A 257 1.35 -21.56 15.59
CA GLY A 257 0.33 -20.68 16.15
C GLY A 257 -0.85 -21.45 16.75
N GLY A 258 -1.49 -20.85 17.76
CA GLY A 258 -2.64 -21.43 18.46
C GLY A 258 -3.98 -21.02 17.84
N VAL A 259 -5.07 -21.32 18.54
CA VAL A 259 -6.40 -20.80 18.17
C VAL A 259 -6.48 -19.29 18.35
N GLY A 260 -5.82 -18.75 19.38
CA GLY A 260 -5.88 -17.33 19.76
C GLY A 260 -6.99 -17.02 20.77
N LEU A 261 -7.15 -15.75 21.12
CA LEU A 261 -8.13 -15.20 22.05
C LEU A 261 -9.47 -14.93 21.35
N HIS A 262 -10.19 -15.99 21.00
CA HIS A 262 -11.46 -15.93 20.27
C HIS A 262 -12.55 -15.03 20.90
N ASP A 263 -12.52 -14.85 22.22
CA ASP A 263 -13.47 -14.08 23.03
C ASP A 263 -12.93 -12.69 23.44
N LEU A 264 -11.80 -12.25 22.87
CA LEU A 264 -11.23 -10.92 23.12
C LEU A 264 -12.29 -9.83 22.87
N PRO A 265 -12.56 -8.95 23.84
CA PRO A 265 -13.55 -7.89 23.69
C PRO A 265 -13.03 -6.76 22.79
N ILE A 266 -13.70 -6.55 21.66
CA ILE A 266 -13.44 -5.45 20.70
C ILE A 266 -14.50 -4.38 20.90
N ARG A 267 -14.12 -3.19 21.40
CA ARG A 267 -15.08 -2.12 21.70
C ARG A 267 -15.79 -1.55 20.49
N ILE A 268 -16.97 -0.99 20.76
CA ILE A 268 -17.76 -0.18 19.86
C ILE A 268 -17.85 1.25 20.41
N TYR A 269 -17.46 2.25 19.63
CA TYR A 269 -17.57 3.69 19.93
C TYR A 269 -19.01 4.16 19.78
N MET A 270 -19.82 3.92 20.81
CA MET A 270 -21.12 4.53 20.99
C MET A 270 -21.32 4.86 22.47
N ASP A 271 -22.39 5.57 22.82
CA ASP A 271 -22.67 5.91 24.22
C ASP A 271 -22.71 4.64 25.09
N GLY A 272 -21.82 4.59 26.09
CA GLY A 272 -21.64 3.50 27.04
C GLY A 272 -20.69 2.38 26.59
N VAL A 273 -20.21 1.59 27.56
CA VAL A 273 -19.29 0.48 27.30
C VAL A 273 -19.99 -0.67 26.56
N LYS A 274 -19.73 -0.79 25.26
CA LYS A 274 -20.17 -1.92 24.43
C LYS A 274 -19.01 -2.52 23.65
N TYR A 275 -19.07 -3.83 23.46
CA TYR A 275 -18.04 -4.57 22.73
C TYR A 275 -18.64 -5.77 21.98
N TYR A 276 -17.91 -6.24 20.96
CA TYR A 276 -18.11 -7.54 20.33
C TYR A 276 -16.96 -8.46 20.73
N PRO A 277 -17.22 -9.72 21.15
CA PRO A 277 -16.17 -10.72 21.16
C PRO A 277 -15.64 -10.94 19.74
N GLN A 278 -14.36 -11.24 19.63
CA GLN A 278 -13.64 -11.29 18.36
C GLN A 278 -14.28 -12.24 17.32
N TRP A 279 -14.74 -13.43 17.74
CA TRP A 279 -15.45 -14.36 16.85
C TRP A 279 -16.73 -13.74 16.26
N GLN A 280 -17.45 -12.92 17.02
CA GLN A 280 -18.69 -12.28 16.58
C GLN A 280 -18.39 -11.18 15.55
N PHE A 281 -17.33 -10.40 15.76
CA PHE A 281 -16.88 -9.39 14.79
C PHE A 281 -16.55 -10.01 13.42
N ILE A 282 -15.84 -11.15 13.40
CA ILE A 282 -15.50 -11.86 12.16
C ILE A 282 -16.76 -12.35 11.44
N LEU A 283 -17.70 -12.98 12.15
CA LEU A 283 -18.94 -13.48 11.55
C LEU A 283 -19.82 -12.36 10.98
N ILE A 284 -19.94 -11.24 11.70
CA ILE A 284 -20.66 -10.06 11.22
C ILE A 284 -19.97 -9.53 9.96
N SER A 285 -18.65 -9.39 9.97
CA SER A 285 -17.88 -8.93 8.81
C SER A 285 -18.06 -9.82 7.57
N MET A 286 -18.07 -11.15 7.75
CA MET A 286 -18.39 -12.11 6.69
C MET A 286 -19.82 -11.93 6.14
N GLY A 287 -20.80 -11.72 7.02
CA GLY A 287 -22.18 -11.46 6.63
C GLY A 287 -22.32 -10.16 5.82
N LEU A 288 -21.72 -9.07 6.30
CA LEU A 288 -21.72 -7.78 5.60
C LEU A 288 -20.97 -7.85 4.27
N PHE A 289 -19.88 -8.63 4.20
CA PHE A 289 -19.21 -8.93 2.95
C PHE A 289 -20.14 -9.60 1.94
N LEU A 290 -20.90 -10.63 2.33
CA LEU A 290 -21.85 -11.30 1.42
C LEU A 290 -22.94 -10.34 0.91
N LEU A 291 -23.47 -9.47 1.77
CA LEU A 291 -24.45 -8.45 1.36
C LEU A 291 -23.85 -7.46 0.35
N LYS A 292 -22.62 -7.02 0.58
CA LYS A 292 -21.90 -6.14 -0.35
C LYS A 292 -21.56 -6.85 -1.67
N LEU A 293 -21.12 -8.10 -1.59
CA LEU A 293 -20.76 -8.94 -2.74
C LEU A 293 -21.96 -9.19 -3.66
N SER A 294 -23.16 -9.25 -3.10
CA SER A 294 -24.42 -9.39 -3.82
C SER A 294 -24.58 -8.25 -4.84
N LEU A 295 -24.27 -7.01 -4.44
CA LEU A 295 -24.28 -5.82 -5.29
C LEU A 295 -23.23 -5.87 -6.40
N PHE A 296 -21.98 -6.21 -6.07
CA PHE A 296 -20.93 -6.28 -7.09
C PHE A 296 -21.19 -7.39 -8.11
N THR A 297 -21.72 -8.53 -7.65
CA THR A 297 -22.08 -9.63 -8.55
C THR A 297 -23.25 -9.24 -9.45
N SER A 298 -24.28 -8.56 -8.93
CA SER A 298 -25.40 -8.08 -9.76
C SER A 298 -24.97 -7.03 -10.77
N LEU A 299 -24.08 -6.11 -10.40
CA LEU A 299 -23.48 -5.14 -11.31
C LEU A 299 -22.69 -5.83 -12.43
N GLY A 300 -21.84 -6.81 -12.09
CA GLY A 300 -21.09 -7.59 -13.07
C GLY A 300 -22.00 -8.32 -14.05
N ILE A 301 -23.08 -8.94 -13.57
CA ILE A 301 -24.09 -9.60 -14.41
C ILE A 301 -24.83 -8.59 -15.30
N SER A 302 -25.22 -7.44 -14.76
CA SER A 302 -25.89 -6.37 -15.50
C SER A 302 -25.03 -5.85 -16.64
N LEU A 303 -23.76 -5.57 -16.36
CA LEU A 303 -22.79 -5.15 -17.38
C LEU A 303 -22.57 -6.22 -18.44
N ALA A 304 -22.53 -7.50 -18.06
CA ALA A 304 -22.44 -8.61 -19.02
C ALA A 304 -23.62 -8.61 -19.99
N MET A 305 -24.83 -8.34 -19.49
CA MET A 305 -26.03 -8.26 -20.32
C MET A 305 -26.03 -7.03 -21.24
N MET A 306 -25.38 -5.93 -20.87
CA MET A 306 -25.27 -4.73 -21.72
C MET A 306 -24.18 -4.88 -22.79
N ILE A 307 -22.98 -5.32 -22.40
CA ILE A 307 -21.78 -5.30 -23.25
C ILE A 307 -21.74 -6.49 -24.21
N LYS A 308 -22.18 -7.69 -23.76
CA LYS A 308 -22.22 -8.97 -24.52
C LYS A 308 -20.90 -9.43 -25.16
N LEU A 309 -19.83 -8.65 -25.03
CA LEU A 309 -18.47 -8.92 -25.47
C LEU A 309 -17.61 -9.22 -24.24
N PHE A 310 -17.10 -10.45 -24.15
CA PHE A 310 -16.27 -10.93 -23.05
C PHE A 310 -15.07 -10.01 -22.84
N ASP A 311 -14.30 -9.72 -23.90
CA ASP A 311 -13.07 -8.93 -23.77
C ASP A 311 -13.35 -7.49 -23.30
N VAL A 312 -14.40 -6.85 -23.81
CA VAL A 312 -14.73 -5.44 -23.48
C VAL A 312 -15.12 -5.26 -22.03
N GLY A 313 -15.96 -6.14 -21.48
CA GLY A 313 -16.37 -5.93 -20.10
C GLY A 313 -15.41 -6.50 -19.06
N ILE A 314 -14.41 -7.30 -19.44
CA ILE A 314 -13.22 -7.48 -18.60
C ILE A 314 -12.53 -6.12 -18.38
N PHE A 315 -12.28 -5.37 -19.45
CA PHE A 315 -11.69 -4.03 -19.32
C PHE A 315 -12.60 -3.06 -18.58
N ALA A 316 -13.90 -3.01 -18.89
CA ALA A 316 -14.83 -2.14 -18.17
C ALA A 316 -14.94 -2.51 -16.68
N SER A 317 -14.91 -3.81 -16.34
CA SER A 317 -14.94 -4.29 -14.96
C SER A 317 -13.73 -3.83 -14.15
N ALA A 318 -12.54 -4.02 -14.69
CA ALA A 318 -11.30 -3.61 -14.06
C ALA A 318 -11.21 -2.08 -13.98
N PHE A 319 -11.62 -1.37 -15.03
CA PHE A 319 -11.67 0.09 -15.07
C PHE A 319 -12.57 0.66 -13.98
N ILE A 320 -13.84 0.22 -13.93
CA ILE A 320 -14.83 0.73 -12.97
C ILE A 320 -14.42 0.37 -11.53
N GLY A 321 -13.95 -0.85 -11.30
CA GLY A 321 -13.53 -1.29 -9.97
C GLY A 321 -12.31 -0.53 -9.44
N ILE A 322 -11.25 -0.38 -10.26
CA ILE A 322 -10.00 0.26 -9.84
C ILE A 322 -10.18 1.77 -9.73
N ILE A 323 -10.76 2.43 -10.74
CA ILE A 323 -10.97 3.89 -10.70
C ILE A 323 -11.94 4.25 -9.60
N GLY A 324 -13.03 3.50 -9.46
CA GLY A 324 -13.99 3.71 -8.38
C GLY A 324 -13.31 3.63 -7.00
N PHE A 325 -12.47 2.61 -6.79
CA PHE A 325 -11.71 2.47 -5.54
C PHE A 325 -10.76 3.66 -5.29
N TYR A 326 -9.98 4.08 -6.29
CA TYR A 326 -9.06 5.22 -6.13
C TYR A 326 -9.81 6.53 -5.91
N LEU A 327 -10.87 6.82 -6.66
CA LEU A 327 -11.71 7.99 -6.44
C LEU A 327 -12.27 8.02 -5.03
N THR A 328 -12.74 6.88 -4.52
CA THR A 328 -13.24 6.76 -3.14
C THR A 328 -12.17 7.09 -2.11
N ARG A 329 -10.90 6.69 -2.34
CA ARG A 329 -9.82 6.96 -1.41
C ARG A 329 -9.36 8.42 -1.45
N LEU A 330 -9.41 9.06 -2.62
CA LEU A 330 -8.87 10.41 -2.80
C LEU A 330 -9.82 11.52 -2.34
N TRP A 331 -11.12 11.26 -2.29
CA TRP A 331 -12.10 12.23 -1.83
C TRP A 331 -12.72 11.77 -0.53
N ASP A 332 -12.46 12.50 0.56
CA ASP A 332 -13.02 12.22 1.89
C ASP A 332 -14.55 12.17 1.87
N ASN A 333 -15.18 12.99 1.02
CA ASN A 333 -16.63 12.96 0.78
C ASN A 333 -17.14 11.61 0.23
N LEU A 334 -16.28 10.82 -0.41
CA LEU A 334 -16.59 9.48 -0.89
C LEU A 334 -16.19 8.40 0.11
N GLN A 335 -15.40 8.70 1.15
CA GLN A 335 -15.02 7.79 2.24
C GLN A 335 -16.15 7.62 3.27
N VAL A 336 -17.37 7.50 2.78
CA VAL A 336 -18.58 7.35 3.60
C VAL A 336 -19.09 5.93 3.51
N THR A 337 -19.67 5.40 4.59
CA THR A 337 -20.19 4.03 4.65
C THR A 337 -21.24 3.72 3.58
N MET A 338 -21.97 4.75 3.11
CA MET A 338 -22.94 4.62 2.02
C MET A 338 -22.32 4.41 0.64
N ASN A 339 -21.00 4.58 0.50
CA ASN A 339 -20.29 4.27 -0.72
C ASN A 339 -19.90 2.78 -0.75
N PRO A 340 -20.44 1.96 -1.67
CA PRO A 340 -20.11 0.53 -1.74
C PRO A 340 -18.65 0.26 -2.15
N LEU A 341 -17.88 1.27 -2.57
CA LEU A 341 -16.45 1.12 -2.85
C LEU A 341 -15.56 1.45 -1.65
N TYR A 342 -16.11 2.10 -0.61
CA TYR A 342 -15.38 2.38 0.63
C TYR A 342 -15.35 1.11 1.49
N ILE A 343 -14.15 0.69 1.92
CA ILE A 343 -13.93 -0.57 2.65
C ILE A 343 -13.20 -0.26 3.93
N ASN A 344 -13.97 -0.09 5.00
CA ASN A 344 -13.45 -0.02 6.35
C ASN A 344 -14.48 -0.64 7.30
N TYR A 345 -14.37 -1.95 7.51
CA TYR A 345 -15.30 -2.68 8.38
C TYR A 345 -15.18 -2.23 9.84
N GLU A 346 -13.97 -1.88 10.28
CA GLU A 346 -13.69 -1.36 11.62
C GLU A 346 -14.44 -0.06 11.88
N SER A 347 -14.19 0.99 11.07
CA SER A 347 -14.87 2.28 11.27
C SER A 347 -16.39 2.18 11.12
N THR A 348 -16.87 1.23 10.32
CA THR A 348 -18.30 1.04 10.06
C THR A 348 -19.02 0.31 11.21
N LEU A 349 -18.40 -0.74 11.75
CA LEU A 349 -18.99 -1.58 12.80
C LEU A 349 -18.67 -1.08 14.20
N LEU A 350 -17.46 -0.59 14.39
CA LEU A 350 -16.93 -0.17 15.69
C LEU A 350 -17.06 1.34 15.86
N GLY A 351 -17.11 2.14 14.79
CA GLY A 351 -17.06 3.60 14.87
C GLY A 351 -15.62 4.10 14.98
N GLY A 352 -15.42 5.34 15.42
CA GLY A 352 -14.06 5.89 15.56
C GLY A 352 -14.00 7.18 16.36
N ARG A 353 -12.81 7.80 16.40
CA ARG A 353 -12.57 9.13 16.98
C ARG A 353 -12.31 10.11 15.84
N LEU A 354 -12.98 11.26 15.86
CA LEU A 354 -12.74 12.36 14.92
C LEU A 354 -11.97 13.47 15.62
N GLU A 355 -10.84 13.88 15.03
CA GLU A 355 -10.09 15.06 15.48
C GLU A 355 -10.86 16.35 15.15
N MET A 356 -11.08 17.21 16.14
CA MET A 356 -11.58 18.56 15.93
C MET A 356 -10.42 19.49 15.59
N SER A 357 -10.45 20.08 14.40
CA SER A 357 -9.55 21.18 14.05
C SER A 357 -10.00 22.46 14.77
N GLY A 358 -9.44 22.74 15.95
CA GLY A 358 -9.66 23.98 16.69
C GLY A 358 -8.64 24.15 17.83
N GLU A 359 -8.16 25.39 18.03
CA GLU A 359 -7.13 25.81 18.99
C GLU A 359 -7.51 25.64 20.48
N ILE A 360 -8.53 24.87 20.82
CA ILE A 360 -8.99 24.75 22.20
C ILE A 360 -8.26 23.58 22.89
N THR A 361 -7.37 23.97 23.79
CA THR A 361 -6.67 23.16 24.78
C THR A 361 -7.56 22.11 25.44
N GLY A 362 -7.16 20.84 25.32
CA GLY A 362 -7.71 19.71 26.07
C GLY A 362 -8.87 18.99 25.37
N TYR A 363 -8.53 17.89 24.68
CA TYR A 363 -9.42 16.92 24.03
C TYR A 363 -10.12 17.36 22.73
N PRO A 364 -9.48 17.23 21.56
CA PRO A 364 -10.15 17.49 20.30
C PRO A 364 -10.70 16.20 19.69
N TYR A 365 -11.33 15.28 20.46
CA TYR A 365 -11.89 14.05 19.86
C TYR A 365 -13.38 13.91 20.14
N ILE A 366 -14.18 13.80 19.08
CA ILE A 366 -15.59 13.39 19.16
C ILE A 366 -15.70 11.92 18.75
N SER A 367 -16.51 11.14 19.46
CA SER A 367 -16.87 9.79 19.03
C SER A 367 -17.74 9.85 17.76
N ALA A 368 -17.27 9.23 16.68
CA ALA A 368 -18.10 8.94 15.52
C ALA A 368 -18.81 7.61 15.76
N PRO A 369 -20.14 7.61 15.98
CA PRO A 369 -20.87 6.38 16.19
C PRO A 369 -20.78 5.46 14.96
N PRO A 370 -20.80 4.13 15.15
CA PRO A 370 -20.80 3.20 14.03
C PRO A 370 -22.02 3.42 13.15
N ALA A 371 -21.81 3.37 11.84
CA ALA A 371 -22.91 3.39 10.86
C ALA A 371 -23.76 2.11 10.92
N GLY A 372 -23.25 1.04 11.53
CA GLY A 372 -23.96 -0.22 11.76
C GLY A 372 -24.21 -1.02 10.48
N HIS A 373 -25.27 -1.85 10.48
CA HIS A 373 -25.54 -2.81 9.41
C HIS A 373 -26.44 -2.27 8.29
N VAL A 374 -27.10 -1.13 8.49
CA VAL A 374 -28.14 -0.58 7.60
C VAL A 374 -27.62 -0.32 6.17
N PRO A 375 -26.43 0.28 5.94
CA PRO A 375 -25.92 0.53 4.59
C PRO A 375 -25.81 -0.74 3.74
N PHE A 376 -25.46 -1.87 4.34
CA PHE A 376 -25.30 -3.14 3.63
C PHE A 376 -26.63 -3.78 3.25
N LEU A 377 -27.68 -3.56 4.04
CA LEU A 377 -29.04 -3.95 3.66
C LEU A 377 -29.52 -3.14 2.45
N ILE A 378 -29.19 -1.85 2.40
CA ILE A 378 -29.47 -1.00 1.22
C ILE A 378 -28.74 -1.53 -0.01
N PHE A 379 -27.46 -1.90 0.11
CA PHE A 379 -26.71 -2.52 -0.99
C PHE A 379 -27.34 -3.82 -1.48
N PHE A 380 -27.82 -4.66 -0.55
CA PHE A 380 -28.52 -5.89 -0.90
C PHE A 380 -29.84 -5.61 -1.65
N LEU A 381 -30.66 -4.67 -1.17
CA LEU A 381 -31.88 -4.26 -1.87
C LEU A 381 -31.58 -3.69 -3.26
N LEU A 382 -30.56 -2.83 -3.38
CA LEU A 382 -30.10 -2.30 -4.66
C LEU A 382 -29.65 -3.42 -5.60
N SER A 383 -29.02 -4.48 -5.08
CA SER A 383 -28.61 -5.63 -5.88
C SER A 383 -29.80 -6.34 -6.54
N ILE A 384 -30.93 -6.45 -5.84
CA ILE A 384 -32.16 -7.05 -6.36
C ILE A 384 -32.72 -6.16 -7.49
N VAL A 385 -32.79 -4.84 -7.28
CA VAL A 385 -33.25 -3.88 -8.29
C VAL A 385 -32.39 -3.97 -9.56
N ILE A 386 -31.07 -4.01 -9.41
CA ILE A 386 -30.12 -4.14 -10.53
C ILE A 386 -30.34 -5.47 -11.28
N LEU A 387 -30.56 -6.58 -10.58
CA LEU A 387 -30.85 -7.87 -11.23
C LEU A 387 -32.16 -7.85 -12.02
N VAL A 388 -33.20 -7.20 -11.50
CA VAL A 388 -34.48 -7.05 -12.19
C VAL A 388 -34.30 -6.21 -13.47
N ILE A 389 -33.58 -5.09 -13.39
CA ILE A 389 -33.24 -4.25 -14.54
C ILE A 389 -32.40 -5.03 -15.56
N ALA A 390 -31.38 -5.76 -15.10
CA ALA A 390 -30.52 -6.59 -15.95
C ALA A 390 -31.32 -7.66 -16.71
N TYR A 391 -32.32 -8.27 -16.05
CA TYR A 391 -33.22 -9.22 -16.70
C TYR A 391 -34.03 -8.59 -17.84
N GLN A 392 -34.43 -7.32 -17.74
CA GLN A 392 -35.17 -6.62 -18.79
C GLN A 392 -34.32 -6.35 -20.04
N PHE A 393 -33.02 -6.06 -19.88
CA PHE A 393 -32.09 -5.84 -21.00
C PHE A 393 -31.88 -7.08 -21.89
N ARG A 394 -32.33 -8.26 -21.44
CA ARG A 394 -32.27 -9.54 -22.15
C ARG A 394 -33.08 -9.56 -23.47
N TYR A 395 -34.06 -8.67 -23.65
CA TYR A 395 -35.09 -8.81 -24.69
C TYR A 395 -34.82 -8.06 -26.01
N LYS A 396 -33.73 -7.30 -26.16
CA LYS A 396 -33.64 -6.30 -27.25
C LYS A 396 -32.71 -6.55 -28.44
N THR A 397 -32.06 -7.71 -28.60
CA THR A 397 -31.19 -7.90 -29.79
C THR A 397 -31.24 -9.31 -30.37
N PRO A 398 -31.94 -9.55 -31.49
CA PRO A 398 -31.57 -10.63 -32.38
C PRO A 398 -30.17 -10.33 -32.94
N MET A 399 -29.25 -11.29 -32.80
CA MET A 399 -27.91 -11.18 -33.34
C MET A 399 -28.02 -11.24 -34.88
N ARG A 400 -28.04 -10.07 -35.54
CA ARG A 400 -27.90 -9.98 -36.99
C ARG A 400 -26.49 -10.47 -37.33
N MET A 401 -26.36 -11.64 -37.95
CA MET A 401 -25.11 -12.03 -38.59
C MET A 401 -24.86 -11.03 -39.72
N LYS A 402 -24.06 -9.99 -39.45
CA LYS A 402 -23.51 -9.15 -40.50
C LYS A 402 -22.48 -10.00 -41.24
N THR A 403 -22.83 -10.41 -42.45
CA THR A 403 -21.87 -10.84 -43.45
C THR A 403 -21.03 -9.63 -43.88
N GLU A 404 -19.98 -9.34 -43.12
CA GLU A 404 -19.02 -8.32 -43.54
C GLU A 404 -18.20 -8.85 -44.72
N HIS A 405 -18.20 -8.11 -45.84
CA HIS A 405 -17.27 -8.34 -46.93
C HIS A 405 -15.83 -8.14 -46.44
N SER A 406 -15.07 -9.22 -46.42
CA SER A 406 -13.68 -9.19 -45.99
C SER A 406 -12.80 -8.59 -47.08
N ARG A 407 -12.20 -7.43 -46.81
CA ARG A 407 -11.12 -6.88 -47.65
C ARG A 407 -9.97 -7.89 -47.78
N PRO A 408 -9.33 -7.99 -48.97
CA PRO A 408 -8.21 -8.92 -49.18
C PRO A 408 -7.09 -8.64 -48.19
N ILE A 409 -6.53 -9.71 -47.61
CA ILE A 409 -5.45 -9.62 -46.62
C ILE A 409 -4.11 -9.68 -47.36
N SER A 410 -3.29 -8.65 -47.21
CA SER A 410 -2.03 -8.49 -47.96
C SER A 410 -0.89 -9.43 -47.51
N SER A 411 -0.92 -9.94 -46.27
CA SER A 411 0.10 -10.89 -45.78
C SER A 411 -0.37 -11.67 -44.54
N SER A 412 0.28 -12.81 -44.26
CA SER A 412 0.02 -13.62 -43.07
C SER A 412 0.35 -12.89 -41.76
N PHE A 413 1.28 -11.93 -41.77
CA PHE A 413 1.56 -11.10 -40.59
C PHE A 413 0.40 -10.13 -40.31
N HIS A 414 -0.10 -9.45 -41.35
CA HIS A 414 -1.27 -8.59 -41.22
C HIS A 414 -2.53 -9.36 -40.81
N PHE A 415 -2.63 -10.64 -41.21
CA PHE A 415 -3.68 -11.53 -40.72
C PHE A 415 -3.60 -11.74 -39.21
N GLU A 416 -2.42 -12.07 -38.67
CA GLU A 416 -2.24 -12.25 -37.23
C GLU A 416 -2.51 -10.94 -36.48
N LEU A 417 -1.98 -9.80 -36.94
CA LEU A 417 -2.29 -8.49 -36.34
C LEU A 417 -3.80 -8.18 -36.33
N ARG A 418 -4.50 -8.48 -37.42
CA ARG A 418 -5.96 -8.28 -37.51
C ARG A 418 -6.72 -9.18 -36.54
N LYS A 419 -6.24 -10.37 -36.21
CA LYS A 419 -6.82 -11.21 -35.15
C LYS A 419 -6.75 -10.49 -33.80
N TYR A 420 -5.61 -9.90 -33.47
CA TYR A 420 -5.47 -9.12 -32.23
C TYR A 420 -6.39 -7.91 -32.19
N PHE A 421 -6.42 -7.10 -33.26
CA PHE A 421 -7.30 -5.93 -33.29
C PHE A 421 -8.79 -6.27 -33.36
N ARG A 422 -9.15 -7.51 -33.72
CA ARG A 422 -10.52 -8.00 -33.60
C ARG A 422 -10.87 -8.38 -32.16
N LEU A 423 -9.94 -9.01 -31.44
CA LEU A 423 -10.09 -9.38 -30.03
C LEU A 423 -10.06 -8.14 -29.13
N MET A 424 -9.10 -7.26 -29.37
CA MET A 424 -8.90 -6.02 -28.63
C MET A 424 -8.76 -4.85 -29.62
N PRO A 425 -9.89 -4.26 -30.07
CA PRO A 425 -9.87 -3.10 -30.94
C PRO A 425 -9.01 -1.96 -30.39
N PRO A 426 -8.25 -1.23 -31.25
CA PRO A 426 -7.37 -0.15 -30.82
C PRO A 426 -8.03 0.89 -29.93
N LYS A 427 -9.31 1.20 -30.17
CA LYS A 427 -10.10 2.12 -29.33
C LYS A 427 -10.18 1.68 -27.86
N TRP A 428 -10.22 0.38 -27.58
CA TRP A 428 -10.26 -0.16 -26.22
C TRP A 428 -8.87 -0.18 -25.57
N ILE A 429 -7.82 -0.44 -26.36
CA ILE A 429 -6.43 -0.26 -25.92
C ILE A 429 -6.22 1.22 -25.52
N GLY A 430 -6.64 2.16 -26.36
CA GLY A 430 -6.59 3.59 -26.07
C GLY A 430 -7.39 3.97 -24.82
N ALA A 431 -8.63 3.49 -24.69
CA ALA A 431 -9.45 3.72 -23.49
C ALA A 431 -8.79 3.18 -22.21
N GLY A 432 -8.16 2.00 -22.27
CA GLY A 432 -7.41 1.43 -21.15
C GLY A 432 -6.14 2.23 -20.80
N LEU A 433 -5.42 2.75 -21.79
CA LEU A 433 -4.28 3.63 -21.56
C LEU A 433 -4.69 4.96 -20.94
N ILE A 434 -5.80 5.55 -21.40
CA ILE A 434 -6.40 6.75 -20.80
C ILE A 434 -6.83 6.47 -19.36
N ALA A 435 -7.41 5.30 -19.10
CA ALA A 435 -7.75 4.85 -17.75
C ALA A 435 -6.57 4.89 -16.80
N ILE A 436 -5.49 4.22 -17.21
CA ILE A 436 -4.27 4.08 -16.41
C ILE A 436 -3.67 5.47 -16.18
N SER A 437 -3.63 6.30 -17.22
CA SER A 437 -3.19 7.69 -17.14
C SER A 437 -4.02 8.49 -16.13
N LEU A 438 -5.34 8.31 -16.14
CA LEU A 438 -6.26 8.96 -15.20
C LEU A 438 -6.07 8.44 -13.78
N ILE A 439 -5.88 7.13 -13.58
CA ILE A 439 -5.59 6.54 -12.26
C ILE A 439 -4.30 7.12 -11.69
N ILE A 440 -3.25 7.24 -12.50
CA ILE A 440 -1.95 7.78 -12.07
C ILE A 440 -2.06 9.28 -11.78
N TYR A 441 -2.80 10.00 -12.61
CA TYR A 441 -3.06 11.42 -12.39
C TYR A 441 -3.82 11.65 -11.07
N LEU A 442 -4.91 10.91 -10.86
CA LEU A 442 -5.71 11.01 -9.66
C LEU A 442 -4.96 10.50 -8.42
N GLY A 443 -4.30 9.35 -8.52
CA GLY A 443 -3.70 8.64 -7.38
C GLY A 443 -2.29 9.08 -6.99
N MET A 444 -1.59 9.83 -7.83
CA MET A 444 -0.24 10.32 -7.54
C MET A 444 -0.12 11.83 -7.80
N VAL A 445 -0.47 12.29 -9.00
CA VAL A 445 -0.22 13.68 -9.40
C VAL A 445 -1.03 14.68 -8.57
N LEU A 446 -2.34 14.47 -8.40
CA LEU A 446 -3.19 15.37 -7.62
C LEU A 446 -2.77 15.45 -6.13
N PRO A 447 -2.63 14.32 -5.41
CA PRO A 447 -2.13 14.33 -4.03
C PRO A 447 -0.78 15.03 -3.89
N ASP A 448 0.17 14.77 -4.79
CA ASP A 448 1.49 15.39 -4.71
C ASP A 448 1.43 16.93 -4.90
N LEU A 449 0.51 17.44 -5.74
CA LEU A 449 0.31 18.88 -5.89
C LEU A 449 -0.25 19.52 -4.61
N GLU A 450 -1.17 18.83 -3.94
CA GLU A 450 -1.74 19.26 -2.67
C GLU A 450 -0.70 19.22 -1.54
N ASP A 451 0.02 18.10 -1.40
CA ASP A 451 1.09 17.93 -0.41
C ASP A 451 2.22 18.94 -0.62
N MET A 452 2.58 19.24 -1.87
CA MET A 452 3.55 20.28 -2.19
C MET A 452 3.10 21.65 -1.69
N SER A 453 1.84 22.02 -1.96
CA SER A 453 1.25 23.26 -1.47
C SER A 453 1.24 23.31 0.06
N ASN A 454 0.83 22.23 0.72
CA ASN A 454 0.78 22.13 2.16
C ASN A 454 2.18 22.21 2.80
N LYS A 455 3.20 21.60 2.19
CA LYS A 455 4.58 21.67 2.69
C LYS A 455 5.17 23.07 2.56
N ILE A 456 4.88 23.80 1.47
CA ILE A 456 5.28 25.21 1.31
C ILE A 456 4.64 26.06 2.41
N LYS A 457 3.35 25.85 2.69
CA LYS A 457 2.66 26.53 3.81
C LYS A 457 3.27 26.16 5.16
N MET A 458 3.65 24.89 5.37
CA MET A 458 4.28 24.43 6.60
C MET A 458 5.59 25.18 6.89
N TYR A 459 6.44 25.43 5.88
CA TYR A 459 7.65 26.25 6.07
C TYR A 459 7.34 27.70 6.45
N LEU A 460 6.24 28.27 5.96
CA LEU A 460 5.81 29.61 6.35
C LEU A 460 5.27 29.63 7.78
N ILE A 461 4.44 28.65 8.16
CA ILE A 461 3.91 28.50 9.53
C ILE A 461 5.07 28.31 10.52
N GLU A 462 6.07 27.50 10.17
CA GLU A 462 7.24 27.31 11.02
C GLU A 462 8.05 28.61 11.16
N ALA A 463 8.17 29.41 10.09
CA ALA A 463 8.80 30.72 10.17
C ALA A 463 8.03 31.68 11.10
N GLU A 464 6.69 31.72 11.00
CA GLU A 464 5.82 32.51 11.88
C GLU A 464 5.91 32.05 13.34
N HIS A 465 5.98 30.74 13.58
CA HIS A 465 6.23 30.19 14.92
C HIS A 465 7.57 30.67 15.48
N GLN A 466 8.64 30.65 14.69
CA GLN A 466 9.93 31.20 15.12
C GLN A 466 9.86 32.71 15.38
N ASP A 467 9.07 33.48 14.61
CA ASP A 467 8.87 34.90 14.89
C ASP A 467 8.17 35.14 16.24
N SER A 468 7.17 34.33 16.59
CA SER A 468 6.52 34.40 17.92
C SER A 468 7.50 34.11 19.06
N LEU A 469 8.42 33.16 18.87
CA LEU A 469 9.48 32.88 19.85
C LEU A 469 10.47 34.04 19.96
N ILE A 470 10.77 34.73 18.87
CA ILE A 470 11.63 35.94 18.89
C ILE A 470 11.00 37.00 19.80
N GLU A 471 9.70 37.25 19.68
CA GLU A 471 8.99 38.22 20.52
C GLU A 471 9.04 37.83 22.01
N ILE A 472 8.80 36.56 22.33
CA ILE A 472 8.90 36.02 23.70
C ILE A 472 10.33 36.17 24.25
N PHE A 473 11.35 35.88 23.46
CA PHE A 473 12.76 36.01 23.89
C PHE A 473 13.19 37.46 24.03
N GLU A 474 12.72 38.37 23.17
CA GLU A 474 12.98 39.82 23.28
C GLU A 474 12.33 40.41 24.54
N GLN A 475 11.10 40.00 24.85
CA GLN A 475 10.42 40.36 26.09
C GLN A 475 11.15 39.80 27.31
N SER A 476 11.48 38.50 27.30
CA SER A 476 12.20 37.83 28.38
C SER A 476 13.55 38.49 28.63
N TYR A 477 14.31 38.79 27.56
CA TYR A 477 15.59 39.50 27.67
C TYR A 477 15.44 40.84 28.38
N SER A 478 14.40 41.62 28.01
CA SER A 478 14.12 42.93 28.61
C SER A 478 13.71 42.82 30.09
N GLU A 479 12.89 41.83 30.44
CA GLU A 479 12.47 41.56 31.83
C GLU A 479 13.64 41.10 32.71
N PHE A 480 14.48 40.20 32.19
CA PHE A 480 15.69 39.73 32.88
C PHE A 480 16.74 40.84 33.02
N GLU A 481 16.90 41.71 32.01
CA GLU A 481 17.77 42.88 32.05
C GLU A 481 17.30 43.90 33.12
N ALA A 482 15.99 44.03 33.34
CA ALA A 482 15.41 44.91 34.36
C ALA A 482 15.42 44.30 35.78
N SER A 483 15.72 43.01 35.94
CA SER A 483 15.66 42.32 37.24
C SER A 483 16.86 42.61 38.16
N ASP A 484 16.61 42.64 39.49
CA ASP A 484 17.60 42.86 40.56
C ASP A 484 18.39 41.59 40.96
N MET A 485 18.66 40.70 40.01
CA MET A 485 19.44 39.47 40.25
C MET A 485 20.95 39.70 40.32
N ASP A 486 21.65 38.74 40.93
CA ASP A 486 23.13 38.71 40.97
C ASP A 486 23.75 38.81 39.56
N VAL A 487 24.81 39.61 39.44
CA VAL A 487 25.41 40.02 38.16
C VAL A 487 25.92 38.81 37.36
N VAL A 488 26.48 37.81 38.03
CA VAL A 488 27.01 36.61 37.37
C VAL A 488 25.88 35.77 36.81
N HIS A 489 24.85 35.48 37.61
CA HIS A 489 23.70 34.70 37.18
C HIS A 489 22.89 35.40 36.07
N LYS A 490 22.72 36.72 36.19
CA LYS A 490 22.08 37.57 35.18
C LYS A 490 22.83 37.55 33.85
N SER A 491 24.15 37.66 33.87
CA SER A 491 24.97 37.61 32.64
C SER A 491 24.90 36.26 31.92
N GLN A 492 24.84 35.16 32.67
CA GLN A 492 24.70 33.81 32.10
C GLN A 492 23.32 33.61 31.46
N MET A 493 22.25 34.01 32.14
CA MET A 493 20.89 33.91 31.60
C MET A 493 20.66 34.83 30.39
N LEU A 494 21.17 36.07 30.42
CA LEU A 494 21.09 36.95 29.24
C LEU A 494 21.88 36.38 28.06
N GLY A 495 23.04 35.76 28.32
CA GLY A 495 23.82 35.07 27.30
C GLY A 495 23.09 33.89 26.67
N SER A 496 22.37 33.08 27.45
CA SER A 496 21.57 31.97 26.91
C SER A 496 20.35 32.47 26.13
N ILE A 497 19.61 33.46 26.66
CA ILE A 497 18.46 34.06 25.96
C ILE A 497 18.91 34.69 24.64
N GLN A 498 20.06 35.37 24.62
CA GLN A 498 20.59 35.97 23.39
C GLN A 498 21.02 34.92 22.35
N ALA A 499 21.59 33.78 22.79
CA ALA A 499 21.90 32.66 21.92
C ALA A 499 20.63 32.01 21.32
N ASP A 500 19.58 31.85 22.14
CA ASP A 500 18.30 31.31 21.71
C ASP A 500 17.57 32.26 20.74
N LEU A 501 17.63 33.56 20.99
CA LEU A 501 17.09 34.62 20.13
C LEU A 501 17.79 34.65 18.76
N GLU A 502 19.12 34.59 18.72
CA GLU A 502 19.87 34.50 17.46
C GLU A 502 19.57 33.19 16.71
N SER A 503 19.43 32.08 17.43
CA SER A 503 19.00 30.80 16.87
C SER A 503 17.60 30.91 16.24
N ALA A 504 16.62 31.51 16.94
CA ALA A 504 15.27 31.72 16.42
C ALA A 504 15.26 32.63 15.18
N LYS A 505 16.00 33.76 15.20
CA LYS A 505 16.18 34.66 14.04
C LYS A 505 16.76 33.95 12.83
N ASN A 506 17.78 33.11 13.03
CA ASN A 506 18.41 32.36 11.95
C ASN A 506 17.46 31.31 11.36
N LYS A 507 16.67 30.61 12.17
CA LYS A 507 15.66 29.65 11.69
C LYS A 507 14.51 30.31 10.95
N ALA A 508 13.98 31.42 11.47
CA ALA A 508 12.91 32.16 10.82
C ALA A 508 13.34 32.62 9.41
N ARG A 509 14.59 33.10 9.27
CA ARG A 509 15.18 33.43 7.97
C ARG A 509 15.36 32.19 7.08
N LEU A 510 15.92 31.11 7.62
CA LEU A 510 16.13 29.86 6.89
C LEU A 510 14.83 29.31 6.28
N TYR A 511 13.75 29.24 7.04
CA TYR A 511 12.48 28.69 6.55
C TYR A 511 11.79 29.60 5.53
N ARG A 512 11.88 30.93 5.69
CA ARG A 512 11.44 31.89 4.66
C ARG A 512 12.25 31.75 3.37
N ASP A 513 13.57 31.64 3.48
CA ASP A 513 14.45 31.48 2.33
C ASP A 513 14.14 30.18 1.58
N ILE A 514 13.92 29.06 2.29
CA ILE A 514 13.51 27.78 1.70
C ILE A 514 12.18 27.95 0.94
N SER A 515 11.17 28.56 1.56
CA SER A 515 9.86 28.80 0.92
C SER A 515 9.99 29.67 -0.32
N ASN A 516 10.75 30.77 -0.24
CA ASN A 516 11.03 31.67 -1.35
C ASN A 516 11.80 30.98 -2.48
N ASP A 517 12.79 30.15 -2.14
CA ASP A 517 13.58 29.41 -3.12
C ASP A 517 12.72 28.39 -3.88
N ILE A 518 11.77 27.73 -3.20
CA ILE A 518 10.80 26.83 -3.84
C ILE A 518 9.89 27.61 -4.79
N GLN A 519 9.30 28.73 -4.33
CA GLN A 519 8.36 29.53 -5.12
C GLN A 519 9.03 30.16 -6.35
N ASN A 520 10.25 30.67 -6.19
CA ASN A 520 11.03 31.27 -7.27
C ASN A 520 11.80 30.26 -8.12
N SER A 521 11.69 28.96 -7.82
CA SER A 521 12.45 27.89 -8.48
C SER A 521 13.98 28.12 -8.45
N ASN A 522 14.49 28.71 -7.36
CA ASN A 522 15.92 28.93 -7.13
C ASN A 522 16.57 27.66 -6.54
N SER A 523 16.95 26.74 -7.40
CA SER A 523 17.55 25.45 -7.03
C SER A 523 18.81 25.55 -6.18
N THR A 524 19.75 26.42 -6.55
CA THR A 524 21.04 26.52 -5.84
C THR A 524 20.85 27.07 -4.43
N GLY A 525 19.98 28.07 -4.26
CA GLY A 525 19.59 28.58 -2.93
C GLY A 525 18.94 27.49 -2.09
N TYR A 526 17.96 26.79 -2.66
CA TYR A 526 17.21 25.73 -2.00
C TYR A 526 18.12 24.66 -1.39
N TYR A 527 18.98 24.04 -2.19
CA TYR A 527 19.87 22.97 -1.69
C TYR A 527 20.93 23.48 -0.71
N LYS A 528 21.39 24.73 -0.85
CA LYS A 528 22.30 25.34 0.12
C LYS A 528 21.62 25.53 1.47
N ASN A 529 20.34 25.91 1.47
CA ASN A 529 19.55 26.07 2.68
C ASN A 529 19.17 24.71 3.30
N LEU A 530 18.86 23.68 2.50
CA LEU A 530 18.69 22.31 3.00
C LEU A 530 19.95 21.75 3.68
N MET A 531 21.15 22.08 3.17
CA MET A 531 22.40 21.70 3.84
C MET A 531 22.57 22.36 5.21
N LYS A 532 22.05 23.59 5.40
CA LYS A 532 22.02 24.24 6.72
C LYS A 532 21.03 23.55 7.64
N GLU A 533 19.81 23.30 7.15
CA GLU A 533 18.76 22.59 7.88
C GLU A 533 19.22 21.19 8.33
N MET A 534 19.93 20.46 7.46
CA MET A 534 20.57 19.18 7.79
C MET A 534 21.46 19.27 9.04
N LYS A 535 22.32 20.29 9.12
CA LYS A 535 23.26 20.46 10.22
C LYS A 535 22.52 20.66 11.55
N GLU A 536 21.37 21.31 11.52
CA GLU A 536 20.53 21.58 12.70
C GLU A 536 19.67 20.38 13.11
N ARG A 537 19.14 19.62 12.13
CA ARG A 537 18.31 18.44 12.38
C ARG A 537 19.09 17.22 12.86
N LEU A 538 20.32 17.05 12.38
CA LEU A 538 21.16 15.90 12.74
C LEU A 538 22.00 16.12 14.00
N THR A 539 21.82 17.24 14.71
CA THR A 539 22.45 17.46 16.01
C THR A 539 21.81 16.53 17.07
N PRO A 540 22.60 15.79 17.89
CA PRO A 540 22.12 14.65 18.69
C PRO A 540 21.00 14.91 19.72
N ASN A 541 20.62 16.15 19.99
CA ASN A 541 19.71 16.53 21.07
C ASN A 541 18.31 17.00 20.63
N LYS A 542 17.96 16.90 19.35
CA LYS A 542 16.61 17.28 18.88
C LYS A 542 15.85 16.06 18.37
N TYR A 543 14.82 15.68 19.12
CA TYR A 543 13.90 14.59 18.82
C TYR A 543 13.14 14.87 17.52
N ALA A 544 13.69 14.45 16.38
CA ALA A 544 12.86 14.25 15.20
C ALA A 544 12.11 12.93 15.36
N LEU A 545 10.77 12.97 15.38
CA LEU A 545 9.86 11.81 15.45
C LEU A 545 10.19 10.72 14.42
N SER A 546 10.81 11.09 13.29
CA SER A 546 11.27 10.17 12.23
C SER A 546 12.58 9.43 12.57
N ILE A 547 13.46 10.01 13.39
CA ILE A 547 14.72 9.37 13.80
C ILE A 547 14.46 8.29 14.84
N SER A 548 13.43 8.43 15.68
CA SER A 548 13.01 7.38 16.61
C SER A 548 12.52 6.10 15.92
N GLU A 549 12.16 6.17 14.63
CA GLU A 549 11.77 5.01 13.84
C GLU A 549 12.97 4.16 13.37
N LEU A 550 14.21 4.64 13.56
CA LEU A 550 15.43 3.91 13.22
C LEU A 550 15.97 3.13 14.43
N GLU A 551 16.49 1.91 14.20
CA GLU A 551 16.99 0.98 15.23
C GLU A 551 18.04 1.64 16.14
N ASN A 552 18.94 2.41 15.52
CA ASN A 552 20.02 3.11 16.21
C ASN A 552 19.65 4.54 16.63
N ARG A 553 18.40 4.98 16.40
CA ARG A 553 17.92 6.35 16.60
C ARG A 553 18.85 7.42 16.03
N LYS A 554 19.51 7.09 14.92
CA LYS A 554 20.38 7.98 14.15
C LYS A 554 20.53 7.44 12.74
N LEU A 555 20.72 8.35 11.78
CA LEU A 555 21.18 7.98 10.44
C LEU A 555 22.63 7.47 10.50
N SER A 556 22.96 6.54 9.62
CA SER A 556 24.36 6.17 9.39
C SER A 556 25.18 7.36 8.87
N ASN A 557 26.48 7.34 9.15
CA ASN A 557 27.40 8.34 8.59
C ASN A 557 27.40 8.26 7.06
N PHE A 558 27.24 7.04 6.52
CA PHE A 558 27.06 6.81 5.09
C PHE A 558 25.86 7.58 4.53
N SER A 559 24.67 7.42 5.13
CA SER A 559 23.46 8.13 4.67
C SER A 559 23.59 9.64 4.78
N THR A 560 24.24 10.12 5.83
CA THR A 560 24.51 11.56 6.02
C THR A 560 25.45 12.12 4.95
N ASP A 561 26.50 11.37 4.59
CA ASP A 561 27.44 11.76 3.54
C ASP A 561 26.79 11.73 2.15
N VAL A 562 26.06 10.65 1.83
CA VAL A 562 25.28 10.53 0.61
C VAL A 562 24.29 11.68 0.47
N MET A 563 23.58 12.05 1.55
CA MET A 563 22.65 13.18 1.54
C MET A 563 23.35 14.50 1.22
N ARG A 564 24.51 14.75 1.84
CA ARG A 564 25.31 15.95 1.58
C ARG A 564 25.77 16.02 0.12
N GLU A 565 26.33 14.93 -0.41
CA GLU A 565 26.79 14.87 -1.80
C GLU A 565 25.63 14.96 -2.80
N ARG A 566 24.45 14.41 -2.45
CA ARG A 566 23.21 14.58 -3.23
C ARG A 566 22.83 16.04 -3.36
N PHE A 567 22.85 16.81 -2.27
CA PHE A 567 22.53 18.25 -2.31
C PHE A 567 23.57 19.05 -3.09
N LYS A 568 24.87 18.76 -2.95
CA LYS A 568 25.92 19.39 -3.76
C LYS A 568 25.74 19.12 -5.24
N TRP A 569 25.51 17.87 -5.62
CA TRP A 569 25.24 17.48 -7.02
C TRP A 569 24.04 18.24 -7.57
N SER A 570 22.95 18.28 -6.80
CA SER A 570 21.69 18.90 -7.22
C SER A 570 21.83 20.42 -7.39
N ALA A 571 22.59 21.07 -6.50
CA ALA A 571 22.93 22.49 -6.62
C ALA A 571 23.82 22.78 -7.84
N GLN A 572 24.85 21.95 -8.09
CA GLN A 572 25.78 22.11 -9.21
C GLN A 572 25.11 21.91 -10.58
N LYS A 573 24.17 20.97 -10.66
CA LYS A 573 23.43 20.64 -11.88
C LYS A 573 22.14 21.44 -12.04
N ASN A 574 21.88 22.40 -11.16
CA ASN A 574 20.66 23.22 -11.15
C ASN A 574 19.37 22.37 -11.21
N VAL A 575 19.36 21.24 -10.49
CA VAL A 575 18.17 20.37 -10.38
C VAL A 575 17.07 21.17 -9.69
N LYS A 576 15.83 21.09 -10.15
CA LYS A 576 14.73 21.82 -9.49
C LYS A 576 14.60 21.45 -8.00
N PRO A 577 14.09 22.35 -7.13
CA PRO A 577 13.81 22.01 -5.73
C PRO A 577 12.98 20.72 -5.59
N LEU A 578 13.51 19.75 -4.86
CA LEU A 578 12.84 18.48 -4.55
C LEU A 578 12.34 18.53 -3.12
N ILE A 579 11.02 18.52 -2.95
CA ILE A 579 10.39 18.56 -1.64
C ILE A 579 10.21 17.14 -1.13
N PHE A 580 10.58 16.90 0.13
CA PHE A 580 10.49 15.59 0.76
C PHE A 580 9.42 15.60 1.86
N PRO A 581 8.55 14.57 1.96
CA PRO A 581 7.56 14.47 3.02
C PRO A 581 8.22 14.41 4.40
N SER A 582 9.16 13.49 4.56
CA SER A 582 10.07 13.36 5.71
C SER A 582 11.51 13.63 5.28
N PHE A 583 12.20 14.53 5.97
CA PHE A 583 13.59 14.89 5.65
C PHE A 583 14.54 13.72 5.91
N GLU A 584 14.36 13.00 7.01
CA GLU A 584 15.27 11.94 7.46
C GLU A 584 15.01 10.62 6.72
N ILE A 585 13.74 10.21 6.60
CA ILE A 585 13.37 8.92 5.97
C ILE A 585 13.72 8.92 4.47
N SER A 586 13.58 10.05 3.79
CA SER A 586 13.89 10.20 2.35
C SER A 586 15.37 10.04 1.98
N HIS A 587 16.25 10.06 2.98
CA HIS A 587 17.69 9.97 2.81
C HIS A 587 18.30 8.73 3.46
N THR A 588 17.45 7.80 3.91
CA THR A 588 17.92 6.50 4.40
C THR A 588 18.54 5.66 3.28
N THR A 589 19.46 4.78 3.64
CA THR A 589 20.15 3.85 2.74
C THR A 589 19.97 2.41 3.21
N ILE A 590 20.56 1.45 2.49
CA ILE A 590 20.53 0.03 2.87
C ILE A 590 21.15 -0.28 4.25
N TYR A 591 21.87 0.69 4.85
CA TYR A 591 22.55 0.54 6.13
C TYR A 591 21.74 1.05 7.33
N ASP A 592 20.77 1.92 7.08
CA ASP A 592 19.84 2.29 8.12
C ASP A 592 18.91 1.10 8.32
N LYS A 593 18.50 0.86 9.57
CA LYS A 593 17.52 -0.18 9.92
C LYS A 593 16.36 0.46 10.64
N SER A 594 15.16 0.02 10.31
CA SER A 594 13.95 0.44 11.03
C SER A 594 13.98 -0.24 12.39
N ALA A 595 13.70 0.53 13.44
CA ALA A 595 13.43 -0.03 14.75
C ALA A 595 12.13 -0.86 14.71
N SER A 596 11.19 -0.51 13.83
CA SER A 596 9.88 -1.17 13.70
C SER A 596 10.00 -2.43 12.85
N ASN A 597 9.02 -3.32 12.96
CA ASN A 597 8.88 -4.46 12.06
C ASN A 597 8.63 -4.07 10.58
N LYS A 598 8.38 -2.79 10.27
CA LYS A 598 8.34 -2.33 8.87
C LYS A 598 9.76 -2.30 8.31
N SER A 599 9.95 -2.85 7.11
CA SER A 599 11.20 -2.68 6.39
C SER A 599 11.40 -1.20 6.00
N ILE A 600 12.65 -0.74 5.95
CA ILE A 600 12.96 0.63 5.49
C ILE A 600 12.50 0.86 4.05
N ASP A 601 12.49 -0.16 3.21
CA ASP A 601 11.98 -0.05 1.84
C ASP A 601 10.50 0.38 1.82
N VAL A 602 9.72 -0.12 2.78
CA VAL A 602 8.31 0.28 2.96
C VAL A 602 8.22 1.71 3.50
N MET A 603 9.03 2.07 4.50
CA MET A 603 9.06 3.44 5.04
C MET A 603 9.48 4.47 3.98
N GLN A 604 10.47 4.14 3.15
CA GLN A 604 10.87 4.98 2.01
C GLN A 604 9.76 5.08 0.96
N ALA A 605 9.04 3.99 0.70
CA ALA A 605 7.91 4.02 -0.21
C ALA A 605 6.72 4.84 0.33
N GLU A 606 6.50 4.86 1.64
CA GLU A 606 5.41 5.61 2.29
C GLU A 606 5.76 7.09 2.50
N PHE A 607 6.96 7.39 3.00
CA PHE A 607 7.31 8.72 3.53
C PHE A 607 8.60 9.32 2.92
N GLY A 608 9.39 8.51 2.20
CA GLY A 608 10.69 8.92 1.67
C GLY A 608 10.70 9.38 0.22
N GLN A 609 9.57 9.28 -0.49
CA GLN A 609 9.50 9.62 -1.91
C GLN A 609 9.50 11.15 -2.12
N PRO A 610 10.28 11.69 -3.07
CA PRO A 610 10.17 13.11 -3.42
C PRO A 610 8.75 13.44 -3.90
N ILE A 611 8.16 14.50 -3.38
CA ILE A 611 6.87 15.05 -3.81
C ILE A 611 7.12 15.77 -5.14
N ASP A 612 7.05 15.01 -6.23
CA ASP A 612 7.27 15.54 -7.56
C ASP A 612 6.41 14.83 -8.63
N THR A 613 5.80 15.67 -9.46
CA THR A 613 4.85 15.25 -10.49
C THR A 613 5.45 15.18 -11.88
N SER A 614 6.77 15.29 -12.04
CA SER A 614 7.39 15.19 -13.37
C SER A 614 7.33 13.78 -13.93
N SER A 615 7.37 13.69 -15.26
CA SER A 615 7.35 12.41 -15.99
C SER A 615 8.44 11.44 -15.54
N GLY A 616 9.67 11.94 -15.42
CA GLY A 616 10.80 11.13 -14.96
C GLY A 616 10.58 10.58 -13.56
N MET A 617 10.12 11.41 -12.62
CA MET A 617 9.89 10.98 -11.24
C MET A 617 8.72 9.98 -11.14
N ILE A 618 7.63 10.20 -11.88
CA ILE A 618 6.50 9.26 -11.92
C ILE A 618 6.98 7.88 -12.39
N ILE A 619 7.74 7.81 -13.48
CA ILE A 619 8.28 6.55 -14.00
C ILE A 619 9.22 5.90 -12.98
N TYR A 620 10.11 6.69 -12.37
CA TYR A 620 11.02 6.21 -11.33
C TYR A 620 10.25 5.61 -10.16
N ARG A 621 9.28 6.33 -9.58
CA ARG A 621 8.49 5.85 -8.44
C ARG A 621 7.72 4.58 -8.76
N LEU A 622 7.10 4.53 -9.93
CA LEU A 622 6.35 3.35 -10.40
C LEU A 622 7.25 2.11 -10.52
N ILE A 623 8.48 2.24 -11.03
CA ILE A 623 9.40 1.10 -11.17
C ILE A 623 10.10 0.79 -9.84
N HIS A 624 10.61 1.80 -9.15
CA HIS A 624 11.48 1.67 -7.99
C HIS A 624 10.72 1.25 -6.72
N TYR A 625 9.61 1.93 -6.40
CA TYR A 625 8.84 1.67 -5.18
C TYR A 625 7.64 0.74 -5.42
N TYR A 626 6.91 0.91 -6.52
CA TYR A 626 5.67 0.14 -6.76
C TYR A 626 5.84 -1.12 -7.63
N GLN A 627 7.04 -1.37 -8.16
CA GLN A 627 7.34 -2.50 -9.05
C GLN A 627 6.35 -2.65 -10.22
N TYR A 628 5.83 -1.53 -10.73
CA TYR A 628 4.77 -1.46 -11.73
C TYR A 628 5.13 -2.19 -13.04
N HIS A 629 6.43 -2.31 -13.34
CA HIS A 629 6.93 -3.06 -14.48
C HIS A 629 6.50 -4.53 -14.45
N LEU A 630 6.38 -5.16 -13.26
CA LEU A 630 5.88 -6.53 -13.13
C LEU A 630 4.41 -6.64 -13.53
N LEU A 631 3.59 -5.67 -13.11
CA LEU A 631 2.18 -5.59 -13.49
C LEU A 631 2.03 -5.36 -15.00
N CYS A 632 2.88 -4.53 -15.62
CA CYS A 632 2.93 -4.37 -17.07
C CYS A 632 3.28 -5.69 -17.77
N ILE A 633 4.31 -6.40 -17.31
CA ILE A 633 4.69 -7.71 -17.87
C ILE A 633 3.52 -8.69 -17.76
N ALA A 634 2.91 -8.83 -16.58
CA ALA A 634 1.77 -9.71 -16.36
C ALA A 634 0.62 -9.40 -17.33
N SER A 635 0.25 -8.12 -17.44
CA SER A 635 -0.85 -7.66 -18.30
C SER A 635 -0.55 -7.97 -19.77
N ILE A 636 0.63 -7.60 -20.26
CA ILE A 636 1.03 -7.81 -21.65
C ILE A 636 1.11 -9.31 -21.97
N LEU A 637 1.65 -10.13 -21.07
CA LEU A 637 1.70 -11.59 -21.24
C LEU A 637 0.31 -12.22 -21.28
N ILE A 638 -0.63 -11.75 -20.46
CA ILE A 638 -2.01 -12.21 -20.54
C ILE A 638 -2.54 -11.96 -21.96
N PHE A 639 -2.53 -10.72 -22.45
CA PHE A 639 -3.19 -10.38 -23.72
C PHE A 639 -2.46 -10.83 -24.98
N PHE A 640 -1.14 -10.71 -25.00
CA PHE A 640 -0.31 -10.92 -26.19
C PHE A 640 0.65 -12.10 -26.08
N GLY A 641 0.72 -12.75 -24.92
CA GLY A 641 1.51 -13.96 -24.72
C GLY A 641 0.79 -15.23 -25.20
N GLY A 642 1.54 -16.17 -25.77
CA GLY A 642 1.04 -17.52 -26.02
C GLY A 642 0.02 -17.64 -27.15
N ASN A 643 0.35 -17.11 -28.33
CA ASN A 643 -0.57 -16.90 -29.47
C ASN A 643 -1.27 -18.15 -30.02
N TYR A 644 -0.82 -19.34 -29.62
CA TYR A 644 -1.47 -20.61 -29.91
C TYR A 644 -2.77 -20.83 -29.13
N PHE A 645 -2.96 -20.16 -27.98
CA PHE A 645 -4.19 -20.30 -27.19
C PHE A 645 -5.42 -19.80 -27.94
N LEU A 646 -5.30 -18.70 -28.68
CA LEU A 646 -6.39 -18.09 -29.44
C LEU A 646 -6.94 -19.01 -30.55
N GLU A 647 -6.10 -19.89 -31.09
CA GLU A 647 -6.53 -20.85 -32.13
C GLU A 647 -6.97 -22.19 -31.56
N ARG A 648 -6.62 -22.48 -30.30
CA ARG A 648 -7.09 -23.67 -29.59
C ARG A 648 -8.43 -23.45 -28.91
N SER A 649 -8.80 -22.21 -28.59
CA SER A 649 -10.08 -21.87 -27.99
C SER A 649 -11.26 -22.00 -28.95
N ASN A 650 -11.03 -21.76 -30.25
CA ASN A 650 -12.00 -22.06 -31.30
C ASN A 650 -11.67 -23.46 -31.85
N GLU A 651 -12.46 -24.45 -31.42
CA GLU A 651 -12.28 -25.86 -31.76
C GLU A 651 -11.93 -26.04 -33.26
N ASN A 652 -10.80 -26.70 -33.52
CA ASN A 652 -10.23 -27.03 -34.84
C ASN A 652 -9.63 -25.89 -35.70
N SER A 653 -9.59 -24.63 -35.26
CA SER A 653 -9.04 -23.56 -36.12
C SER A 653 -7.54 -23.70 -36.43
N ILE A 654 -6.77 -24.26 -35.50
CA ILE A 654 -5.33 -24.53 -35.70
C ILE A 654 -5.08 -25.65 -36.73
N ASN A 655 -5.96 -26.65 -36.79
CA ASN A 655 -5.86 -27.74 -37.76
C ASN A 655 -6.14 -27.19 -39.17
N THR A 656 -7.13 -26.30 -39.29
CA THR A 656 -7.43 -25.58 -40.52
C THR A 656 -6.31 -24.63 -40.96
N LEU A 657 -5.54 -24.07 -40.02
CA LEU A 657 -4.35 -23.29 -40.35
C LEU A 657 -3.26 -24.18 -40.96
N TYR A 658 -3.09 -25.39 -40.42
CA TYR A 658 -2.08 -26.35 -40.85
C TYR A 658 -2.40 -27.10 -42.15
N THR A 659 -3.61 -27.01 -42.68
CA THR A 659 -3.94 -27.54 -44.02
C THR A 659 -3.51 -26.61 -45.15
N GLN A 660 -3.10 -25.37 -44.85
CA GLN A 660 -2.58 -24.44 -45.85
C GLN A 660 -1.22 -24.92 -46.41
N PRO A 661 -0.85 -24.57 -47.66
CA PRO A 661 0.40 -24.99 -48.30
C PRO A 661 1.61 -24.21 -47.77
N LYS A 662 1.80 -24.20 -46.44
CA LYS A 662 2.89 -23.58 -45.71
C LYS A 662 3.31 -24.48 -44.55
N THR A 663 4.58 -24.42 -44.16
CA THR A 663 5.09 -25.24 -43.07
C THR A 663 4.53 -24.78 -41.72
N LYS A 664 4.36 -25.69 -40.75
CA LYS A 664 3.93 -25.32 -39.38
C LYS A 664 4.88 -24.31 -38.73
N VAL A 665 6.18 -24.44 -39.02
CA VAL A 665 7.25 -23.50 -38.62
C VAL A 665 7.01 -22.08 -39.17
N TYR A 666 6.51 -21.94 -40.40
CA TYR A 666 6.16 -20.64 -40.96
C TYR A 666 5.11 -19.93 -40.09
N PHE A 667 4.07 -20.65 -39.65
CA PHE A 667 3.05 -20.11 -38.76
C PHE A 667 3.58 -19.79 -37.36
N TYR A 668 4.43 -20.65 -36.80
CA TYR A 668 5.11 -20.39 -35.53
C TYR A 668 5.86 -19.05 -35.57
N ASN A 669 6.69 -18.82 -36.58
CA ASN A 669 7.48 -17.60 -36.72
C ASN A 669 6.60 -16.35 -36.85
N ARG A 670 5.53 -16.43 -37.67
CA ARG A 670 4.62 -15.29 -37.87
C ARG A 670 3.83 -14.95 -36.62
N LYS A 671 3.41 -15.96 -35.87
CA LYS A 671 2.74 -15.77 -34.59
C LYS A 671 3.67 -15.19 -33.55
N TRP A 672 4.87 -15.76 -33.38
CA TRP A 672 5.87 -15.25 -32.45
C TRP A 672 6.18 -13.77 -32.73
N PHE A 673 6.48 -13.44 -33.99
CA PHE A 673 6.79 -12.07 -34.39
C PHE A 673 5.62 -11.10 -34.15
N ALA A 674 4.38 -11.49 -34.46
CA ALA A 674 3.20 -10.66 -34.17
C ALA A 674 2.99 -10.41 -32.67
N GLY A 675 3.18 -11.43 -31.83
CA GLY A 675 3.09 -11.29 -30.37
C GLY A 675 4.17 -10.37 -29.82
N VAL A 676 5.43 -10.59 -30.20
CA VAL A 676 6.56 -9.75 -29.76
C VAL A 676 6.37 -8.31 -30.22
N PHE A 677 6.02 -8.09 -31.50
CA PHE A 677 5.80 -6.75 -32.03
C PHE A 677 4.71 -5.99 -31.26
N LEU A 678 3.55 -6.62 -31.02
CA LEU A 678 2.46 -5.99 -30.27
C LEU A 678 2.82 -5.74 -28.80
N SER A 679 3.52 -6.67 -28.16
CA SER A 679 4.00 -6.51 -26.77
C SER A 679 4.96 -5.33 -26.64
N LEU A 680 5.93 -5.21 -27.55
CA LEU A 680 6.88 -4.09 -27.55
C LEU A 680 6.21 -2.77 -27.89
N LEU A 681 5.29 -2.77 -28.87
CA LEU A 681 4.53 -1.57 -29.23
C LEU A 681 3.70 -1.08 -28.04
N LEU A 682 2.98 -1.97 -27.35
CA LEU A 682 2.19 -1.60 -26.17
C LEU A 682 3.08 -1.13 -25.02
N ALA A 683 4.22 -1.76 -24.78
CA ALA A 683 5.20 -1.31 -23.80
C ALA A 683 5.65 0.14 -24.05
N ILE A 684 5.99 0.47 -25.30
CA ILE A 684 6.37 1.83 -25.70
C ILE A 684 5.20 2.79 -25.47
N PHE A 685 3.96 2.41 -25.82
CA PHE A 685 2.79 3.23 -25.55
C PHE A 685 2.56 3.47 -24.05
N VAL A 686 2.72 2.45 -23.20
CA VAL A 686 2.56 2.60 -21.75
C VAL A 686 3.55 3.63 -21.22
N PHE A 687 4.85 3.49 -21.49
CA PHE A 687 5.85 4.49 -21.06
C PHE A 687 5.62 5.87 -21.70
N GLY A 688 5.21 5.91 -22.96
CA GLY A 688 4.84 7.14 -23.64
C GLY A 688 3.69 7.87 -22.94
N THR A 689 2.66 7.14 -22.51
CA THR A 689 1.53 7.73 -21.78
C THR A 689 1.94 8.25 -20.40
N LEU A 690 2.82 7.54 -19.68
CA LEU A 690 3.39 8.02 -18.41
C LEU A 690 4.18 9.31 -18.61
N MET A 691 4.96 9.39 -19.70
CA MET A 691 5.67 10.61 -20.05
C MET A 691 4.71 11.77 -20.33
N VAL A 692 3.64 11.54 -21.09
CA VAL A 692 2.63 12.55 -21.39
C VAL A 692 1.93 13.06 -20.13
N VAL A 693 1.54 12.16 -19.21
CA VAL A 693 0.91 12.54 -17.93
C VAL A 693 1.81 13.51 -17.15
N GLY A 694 3.10 13.20 -17.03
CA GLY A 694 4.04 14.05 -16.32
C GLY A 694 4.45 15.33 -17.06
N LEU A 695 4.23 15.42 -18.38
CA LEU A 695 4.43 16.66 -19.13
C LEU A 695 3.30 17.67 -18.87
N PHE A 696 2.07 17.20 -18.64
CA PHE A 696 0.93 18.08 -18.34
C PHE A 696 0.95 18.67 -16.92
N SER A 697 1.63 18.02 -15.98
CA SER A 697 1.74 18.47 -14.58
C SER A 697 2.86 19.49 -14.38
N ARG A 698 4.10 19.17 -14.77
CA ARG A 698 5.26 20.07 -14.64
C ARG A 698 6.42 19.63 -15.53
N SER A 699 6.82 20.49 -16.47
CA SER A 699 7.82 20.20 -17.52
C SER A 699 9.29 20.45 -17.13
N SER A 700 9.62 20.68 -15.86
CA SER A 700 10.98 21.09 -15.46
C SER A 700 12.03 19.98 -15.56
N ASP A 701 13.29 20.38 -15.77
CA ASP A 701 14.46 19.55 -16.00
C ASP A 701 14.76 18.58 -14.83
N THR A 702 14.16 17.40 -14.88
CA THR A 702 14.30 16.33 -13.87
C THR A 702 15.29 15.25 -14.26
N TRP A 703 15.85 15.31 -15.48
CA TRP A 703 16.75 14.29 -15.99
C TRP A 703 18.05 14.19 -15.18
N HIS A 704 18.47 15.29 -14.55
CA HIS A 704 19.69 15.40 -13.77
C HIS A 704 19.56 15.03 -12.27
N ILE A 705 18.35 14.64 -11.82
CA ILE A 705 18.14 14.21 -10.42
C ILE A 705 19.11 13.06 -10.09
N PRO A 706 19.91 13.15 -9.01
CA PRO A 706 20.87 12.12 -8.64
C PRO A 706 20.19 10.89 -8.01
N ILE A 707 20.39 9.73 -8.61
CA ILE A 707 20.02 8.41 -8.10
C ILE A 707 21.25 7.69 -7.57
N LEU A 708 21.17 7.17 -6.35
CA LEU A 708 22.27 6.50 -5.67
C LEU A 708 22.55 5.12 -6.29
N HIS A 709 23.82 4.86 -6.58
CA HIS A 709 24.33 3.55 -6.94
C HIS A 709 25.34 3.06 -5.90
N TYR A 710 25.14 1.84 -5.40
CA TYR A 710 26.05 1.21 -4.46
C TYR A 710 27.10 0.39 -5.22
N ASP A 711 28.38 0.65 -4.96
CA ASP A 711 29.49 -0.06 -5.60
C ASP A 711 30.07 -1.16 -4.70
N LYS A 712 30.08 -0.95 -3.37
CA LYS A 712 30.65 -1.90 -2.39
C LYS A 712 29.85 -1.93 -1.09
N ILE A 713 29.93 -3.06 -0.38
CA ILE A 713 29.44 -3.15 1.00
C ILE A 713 30.43 -2.47 1.94
N VAL A 714 29.94 -1.50 2.70
CA VAL A 714 30.66 -0.88 3.81
C VAL A 714 30.49 -1.74 5.07
N ALA A 715 31.59 -2.09 5.73
CA ALA A 715 31.58 -2.91 6.93
C ALA A 715 30.99 -2.17 8.15
N ASP A 716 31.44 -0.94 8.42
CA ASP A 716 31.00 -0.12 9.56
C ASP A 716 30.45 1.25 9.13
N PRO A 717 29.21 1.30 8.59
CA PRO A 717 28.62 2.52 8.00
C PRO A 717 28.35 3.65 9.02
N PHE A 718 28.48 3.38 10.32
CA PHE A 718 28.30 4.35 11.41
C PHE A 718 29.62 4.93 11.94
N MET A 719 30.78 4.35 11.59
CA MET A 719 32.07 4.73 12.16
C MET A 719 33.07 5.22 11.10
N VAL A 720 32.98 4.69 9.88
CA VAL A 720 33.81 5.14 8.76
C VAL A 720 33.48 6.60 8.39
N GLN A 721 34.50 7.37 8.01
CA GLN A 721 34.38 8.79 7.65
C GLN A 721 34.55 9.06 6.15
N ASP A 722 35.15 8.14 5.39
CA ASP A 722 35.34 8.27 3.95
C ASP A 722 34.60 7.16 3.20
N PHE A 723 33.65 7.56 2.36
CA PHE A 723 32.80 6.68 1.57
C PHE A 723 32.95 6.90 0.06
N SER A 724 33.93 7.70 -0.36
CA SER A 724 34.11 8.14 -1.75
C SER A 724 34.19 7.00 -2.78
N ASP A 725 34.76 5.86 -2.40
CA ASP A 725 34.89 4.66 -3.25
C ASP A 725 33.75 3.64 -3.10
N SER A 726 32.72 3.95 -2.30
CA SER A 726 31.66 3.01 -1.94
C SER A 726 30.37 3.22 -2.74
N TYR A 727 30.17 4.41 -3.33
CA TYR A 727 28.97 4.76 -4.08
C TYR A 727 29.26 5.82 -5.16
N HIS A 728 28.34 5.93 -6.11
CA HIS A 728 28.29 7.07 -7.03
C HIS A 728 26.86 7.45 -7.38
N PHE A 729 26.67 8.65 -7.95
CA PHE A 729 25.37 9.07 -8.47
C PHE A 729 25.24 8.85 -9.97
N LYS A 730 24.11 8.29 -10.37
CA LYS A 730 23.65 8.25 -11.75
C LYS A 730 22.52 9.26 -11.91
N SER A 731 22.51 10.01 -13.02
CA SER A 731 21.37 10.87 -13.33
C SER A 731 20.11 10.02 -13.56
N LEU A 732 18.95 10.51 -13.11
CA LEU A 732 17.64 9.88 -13.28
C LEU A 732 17.37 9.48 -14.74
N GLY A 733 17.79 10.32 -15.70
CA GLY A 733 17.66 10.03 -17.12
C GLY A 733 18.31 8.73 -17.57
N VAL A 734 19.58 8.56 -17.20
CA VAL A 734 20.36 7.34 -17.46
C VAL A 734 19.70 6.13 -16.81
N TRP A 735 19.24 6.29 -15.56
CA TRP A 735 18.55 5.22 -14.84
C TRP A 735 17.26 4.78 -15.56
N ILE A 736 16.43 5.72 -16.02
CA ILE A 736 15.18 5.42 -16.73
C ILE A 736 15.45 4.68 -18.04
N ILE A 737 16.43 5.13 -18.82
CA ILE A 737 16.80 4.47 -20.09
C ILE A 737 17.26 3.03 -19.83
N GLN A 738 18.09 2.82 -18.81
CA GLN A 738 18.55 1.48 -18.41
C GLN A 738 17.39 0.61 -17.93
N ALA A 739 16.44 1.17 -17.17
CA ALA A 739 15.25 0.47 -16.69
C ALA A 739 14.33 0.04 -17.84
N ILE A 740 14.06 0.93 -18.79
CA ILE A 740 13.24 0.64 -19.98
C ILE A 740 13.93 -0.42 -20.84
N ALA A 741 15.24 -0.31 -21.07
CA ALA A 741 15.99 -1.29 -21.86
C ALA A 741 15.89 -2.69 -21.23
N LEU A 742 16.15 -2.80 -19.93
CA LEU A 742 16.05 -4.07 -19.20
C LEU A 742 14.62 -4.62 -19.21
N PHE A 743 13.62 -3.77 -18.98
CA PHE A 743 12.21 -4.14 -19.05
C PHE A 743 11.82 -4.74 -20.41
N LEU A 744 12.22 -4.11 -21.52
CA LEU A 744 11.88 -4.58 -22.86
C LEU A 744 12.49 -5.96 -23.13
N VAL A 745 13.71 -6.20 -22.66
CA VAL A 745 14.40 -7.49 -22.82
C VAL A 745 13.78 -8.58 -21.92
N ILE A 746 13.38 -8.25 -20.70
CA ILE A 746 12.62 -9.17 -19.82
C ILE A 746 11.26 -9.52 -20.44
N LEU A 747 10.58 -8.53 -21.02
CA LEU A 747 9.31 -8.74 -21.70
C LEU A 747 9.49 -9.67 -22.92
N LEU A 748 10.56 -9.47 -23.69
CA LEU A 748 10.91 -10.32 -24.82
C LEU A 748 11.15 -11.78 -24.39
N SER A 749 11.95 -12.00 -23.34
CA SER A 749 12.28 -13.34 -22.85
C SER A 749 11.02 -14.06 -22.34
N SER A 750 10.22 -13.37 -21.52
CA SER A 750 8.98 -13.90 -20.93
C SER A 750 7.91 -14.21 -21.99
N ASN A 751 7.72 -13.32 -22.96
CA ASN A 751 6.77 -13.53 -24.05
C ASN A 751 7.18 -14.72 -24.92
N THR A 752 8.47 -14.84 -25.22
CA THR A 752 9.00 -15.95 -26.01
C THR A 752 8.87 -17.29 -25.29
N MET A 753 9.12 -17.32 -23.98
CA MET A 753 8.88 -18.49 -23.13
C MET A 753 7.41 -18.91 -23.13
N MET A 754 6.48 -17.96 -22.91
CA MET A 754 5.04 -18.23 -22.94
C MET A 754 4.58 -18.71 -24.32
N HIS A 755 5.11 -18.12 -25.40
CA HIS A 755 4.84 -18.55 -26.77
C HIS A 755 5.28 -20.00 -27.00
N SER A 756 6.50 -20.35 -26.57
CA SER A 756 7.06 -21.69 -26.68
C SER A 756 6.22 -22.74 -25.93
N LEU A 757 5.89 -22.48 -24.67
CA LEU A 757 5.07 -23.37 -23.84
C LEU A 757 3.64 -23.53 -24.37
N SER A 758 3.07 -22.47 -24.98
CA SER A 758 1.73 -22.51 -25.57
C SER A 758 1.58 -23.50 -26.72
N VAL A 759 2.69 -23.93 -27.33
CA VAL A 759 2.69 -24.97 -28.38
C VAL A 759 2.24 -26.32 -27.81
N LYS A 760 2.63 -26.70 -26.59
CA LYS A 760 2.24 -28.01 -26.01
C LYS A 760 1.06 -27.90 -25.06
N ILE A 761 1.06 -26.89 -24.20
CA ILE A 761 0.07 -26.76 -23.16
C ILE A 761 -1.17 -26.07 -23.74
N LYS A 762 -2.36 -26.63 -23.53
CA LYS A 762 -3.62 -26.03 -24.03
C LYS A 762 -4.19 -24.96 -23.10
N ASN A 763 -3.88 -25.03 -21.81
CA ASN A 763 -4.43 -24.12 -20.80
C ASN A 763 -3.58 -22.84 -20.69
N ARG A 764 -4.14 -21.70 -21.14
CA ARG A 764 -3.52 -20.37 -21.07
C ARG A 764 -3.12 -19.98 -19.65
N TRP A 765 -4.01 -20.19 -18.68
CA TRP A 765 -3.77 -19.79 -17.30
C TRP A 765 -2.65 -20.60 -16.64
N LEU A 766 -2.55 -21.90 -16.96
CA LEU A 766 -1.46 -22.74 -16.48
C LEU A 766 -0.11 -22.21 -16.97
N VAL A 767 0.01 -21.90 -18.27
CA VAL A 767 1.26 -21.36 -18.83
C VAL A 767 1.57 -19.98 -18.28
N PHE A 768 0.56 -19.12 -18.12
CA PHE A 768 0.75 -17.82 -17.48
C PHE A 768 1.31 -17.98 -16.06
N VAL A 769 0.75 -18.85 -15.23
CA VAL A 769 1.25 -19.13 -13.88
C VAL A 769 2.66 -19.75 -13.91
N MET A 770 2.95 -20.62 -14.87
CA MET A 770 4.29 -21.20 -15.05
C MET A 770 5.35 -20.17 -15.46
N VAL A 771 5.00 -19.14 -16.21
CA VAL A 771 5.96 -18.11 -16.64
C VAL A 771 6.05 -16.99 -15.61
N PHE A 772 4.91 -16.39 -15.26
CA PHE A 772 4.86 -15.25 -14.36
C PHE A 772 4.95 -15.66 -12.89
N GLY A 773 4.21 -16.68 -12.46
CA GLY A 773 4.21 -17.14 -11.06
C GLY A 773 5.56 -17.74 -10.65
N VAL A 774 6.11 -18.63 -11.47
CA VAL A 774 7.47 -19.17 -11.24
C VAL A 774 8.52 -18.08 -11.39
N GLY A 775 8.38 -17.17 -12.35
CA GLY A 775 9.31 -16.05 -12.50
C GLY A 775 9.33 -15.13 -11.29
N TYR A 776 8.16 -14.79 -10.75
CA TYR A 776 8.04 -13.99 -9.53
C TYR A 776 8.63 -14.69 -8.32
N LEU A 777 8.33 -15.99 -8.12
CA LEU A 777 8.93 -16.78 -7.05
C LEU A 777 10.46 -16.92 -7.21
N ALA A 778 10.94 -17.09 -8.45
CA ALA A 778 12.37 -17.17 -8.71
C ALA A 778 13.08 -15.85 -8.42
N MET A 779 12.45 -14.70 -8.68
CA MET A 779 12.97 -13.39 -8.30
C MET A 779 13.15 -13.29 -6.78
N THR A 780 12.14 -13.69 -5.98
CA THR A 780 12.17 -13.58 -4.52
C THR A 780 13.11 -14.58 -3.85
N VAL A 781 13.25 -15.80 -4.40
CA VAL A 781 14.14 -16.85 -3.87
C VAL A 781 15.57 -16.72 -4.41
N SER A 782 15.80 -15.94 -5.47
CA SER A 782 17.12 -15.79 -6.08
C SER A 782 18.26 -15.40 -5.13
N PRO A 783 18.05 -14.55 -4.08
CA PRO A 783 19.11 -14.25 -3.13
C PRO A 783 19.65 -15.49 -2.41
N SER A 784 18.78 -16.47 -2.13
CA SER A 784 19.14 -17.73 -1.50
C SER A 784 19.87 -18.72 -2.42
N LEU A 785 19.81 -18.51 -3.75
CA LEU A 785 20.39 -19.40 -4.76
C LEU A 785 21.80 -18.97 -5.22
N MET A 786 22.39 -17.95 -4.57
CA MET A 786 23.72 -17.33 -4.76
C MET A 786 24.47 -17.66 -6.08
N LYS A 787 24.96 -18.89 -6.26
CA LYS A 787 25.77 -19.30 -7.42
C LYS A 787 25.00 -19.42 -8.74
N LEU A 788 23.70 -19.75 -8.70
CA LEU A 788 22.88 -19.94 -9.92
C LEU A 788 22.16 -18.67 -10.34
N ALA A 789 21.99 -17.70 -9.44
CA ALA A 789 21.24 -16.48 -9.67
C ALA A 789 21.69 -15.70 -10.93
N PRO A 790 22.99 -15.53 -11.24
CA PRO A 790 23.42 -14.77 -12.42
C PRO A 790 22.96 -15.36 -13.76
N TYR A 791 22.68 -16.67 -13.83
CA TYR A 791 22.33 -17.35 -15.08
C TYR A 791 20.82 -17.47 -15.30
N LEU A 792 20.01 -17.14 -14.28
CA LEU A 792 18.56 -17.22 -14.35
C LEU A 792 17.98 -15.90 -14.88
N PRO A 793 17.08 -15.93 -15.87
CA PRO A 793 16.52 -14.70 -16.44
C PRO A 793 15.63 -13.95 -15.44
N PHE A 794 15.03 -14.69 -14.49
CA PHE A 794 14.12 -14.18 -13.47
C PHE A 794 14.81 -13.41 -12.33
N SER A 795 16.10 -13.68 -12.09
CA SER A 795 16.89 -12.92 -11.10
C SER A 795 17.02 -11.43 -11.45
N TYR A 796 16.81 -11.08 -12.72
CA TYR A 796 16.87 -9.71 -13.22
C TYR A 796 15.52 -8.99 -13.21
N TRP A 797 14.44 -9.63 -12.74
CA TRP A 797 13.11 -9.01 -12.68
C TRP A 797 13.03 -7.88 -11.63
N ASN A 798 13.92 -7.84 -10.64
CA ASN A 798 14.08 -6.71 -9.74
C ASN A 798 14.95 -5.61 -10.38
N ILE A 799 14.35 -4.87 -11.32
CA ILE A 799 15.03 -3.79 -12.08
C ILE A 799 15.64 -2.75 -11.13
N SER A 800 14.88 -2.34 -10.11
CA SER A 800 15.28 -1.35 -9.11
C SER A 800 16.55 -1.76 -8.35
N GLY A 801 16.54 -2.95 -7.75
CA GLY A 801 17.67 -3.48 -6.99
C GLY A 801 18.91 -3.70 -7.86
N LEU A 802 18.73 -4.11 -9.12
CA LEU A 802 19.83 -4.32 -10.06
C LEU A 802 20.48 -2.98 -10.48
N LEU A 803 19.66 -1.98 -10.84
CA LEU A 803 20.17 -0.71 -11.36
C LEU A 803 20.84 0.16 -10.30
N ASN A 804 20.44 0.00 -9.03
CA ASN A 804 21.06 0.68 -7.90
C ASN A 804 22.26 -0.09 -7.34
N GLY A 805 22.59 -1.27 -7.87
CA GLY A 805 23.72 -2.10 -7.42
C GLY A 805 23.43 -2.98 -6.19
N ARG A 806 22.30 -2.76 -5.49
CA ARG A 806 21.90 -3.50 -4.28
C ARG A 806 21.87 -5.02 -4.48
N SER A 807 21.31 -5.51 -5.59
CA SER A 807 21.22 -6.96 -5.85
C SER A 807 22.58 -7.63 -6.06
N ALA A 808 23.58 -6.88 -6.56
CA ALA A 808 24.95 -7.40 -6.69
C ALA A 808 25.59 -7.57 -5.30
N LEU A 809 25.31 -6.63 -4.38
CA LEU A 809 25.82 -6.63 -3.02
C LEU A 809 25.17 -7.73 -2.15
N GLU A 810 23.84 -7.86 -2.17
CA GLU A 810 23.12 -8.84 -1.33
C GLU A 810 23.48 -10.30 -1.65
N ILE A 811 23.81 -10.59 -2.91
CA ILE A 811 24.02 -11.95 -3.42
C ILE A 811 25.51 -12.26 -3.61
N ASN A 812 26.39 -11.27 -3.39
CA ASN A 812 27.83 -11.30 -3.66
C ASN A 812 28.12 -11.93 -5.04
N SER A 813 27.41 -11.44 -6.06
CA SER A 813 27.30 -12.07 -7.37
C SER A 813 27.49 -11.06 -8.51
N SER A 814 27.82 -11.55 -9.71
CA SER A 814 27.99 -10.74 -10.92
C SER A 814 26.65 -10.26 -11.52
N LEU A 815 25.62 -10.00 -10.72
CA LEU A 815 24.32 -9.49 -11.18
C LEU A 815 24.46 -8.02 -11.59
N THR A 816 24.73 -7.80 -12.87
CA THR A 816 24.89 -6.47 -13.47
C THR A 816 23.86 -6.24 -14.58
N LEU A 817 23.66 -4.97 -14.96
CA LEU A 817 22.80 -4.61 -16.10
C LEU A 817 23.19 -5.36 -17.39
N ILE A 818 24.49 -5.38 -17.71
CA ILE A 818 25.00 -6.01 -18.94
C ILE A 818 24.68 -7.52 -18.92
N ASN A 819 24.95 -8.19 -17.80
CA ASN A 819 24.63 -9.60 -17.65
C ASN A 819 23.11 -9.85 -17.73
N GLY A 820 22.29 -8.97 -17.16
CA GLY A 820 20.84 -9.05 -17.26
C GLY A 820 20.32 -8.98 -18.70
N LEU A 821 20.90 -8.09 -19.52
CA LEU A 821 20.59 -7.98 -20.95
C LEU A 821 21.01 -9.24 -21.69
N ILE A 822 22.26 -9.70 -21.51
CA ILE A 822 22.80 -10.88 -22.20
C ILE A 822 22.01 -12.14 -21.84
N VAL A 823 21.78 -12.39 -20.55
CA VAL A 823 21.11 -13.60 -20.06
C VAL A 823 19.67 -13.67 -20.54
N ASN A 824 18.92 -12.56 -20.47
CA ASN A 824 17.54 -12.57 -20.95
C ASN A 824 17.43 -12.70 -22.48
N ILE A 825 18.33 -12.08 -23.26
CA ILE A 825 18.40 -12.30 -24.72
C ILE A 825 18.74 -13.76 -25.02
N GLY A 826 19.73 -14.32 -24.33
CA GLY A 826 20.13 -15.73 -24.48
C GLY A 826 18.97 -16.69 -24.20
N TRP A 827 18.24 -16.48 -23.10
CA TRP A 827 17.05 -17.27 -22.78
C TRP A 827 15.91 -17.08 -23.78
N ALA A 828 15.70 -15.86 -24.31
CA ALA A 828 14.72 -15.65 -25.38
C ALA A 828 15.05 -16.51 -26.61
N ILE A 829 16.33 -16.56 -27.01
CA ILE A 829 16.80 -17.39 -28.13
C ILE A 829 16.58 -18.88 -27.84
N VAL A 830 16.95 -19.35 -26.64
CA VAL A 830 16.75 -20.76 -26.23
C VAL A 830 15.28 -21.15 -26.31
N TRP A 831 14.38 -20.32 -25.75
CA TRP A 831 12.94 -20.60 -25.77
C TRP A 831 12.34 -20.58 -27.17
N TYR A 832 12.80 -19.68 -28.03
CA TYR A 832 12.41 -19.64 -29.44
C TYR A 832 12.81 -20.92 -30.17
N ILE A 833 14.07 -21.35 -30.03
CA ILE A 833 14.58 -22.58 -30.65
C ILE A 833 13.82 -23.81 -30.15
N LEU A 834 13.56 -23.88 -28.84
CA LEU A 834 12.79 -24.99 -28.25
C LEU A 834 11.38 -25.07 -28.85
N GLY A 835 10.68 -23.95 -28.95
CA GLY A 835 9.33 -23.91 -29.52
C GLY A 835 9.33 -24.27 -31.00
N TRP A 836 10.30 -23.74 -31.75
CA TRP A 836 10.52 -24.07 -33.15
C TRP A 836 10.76 -25.56 -33.37
N ALA A 837 11.64 -26.17 -32.56
CA ALA A 837 11.97 -27.59 -32.65
C ALA A 837 10.77 -28.49 -32.31
N ILE A 838 9.95 -28.09 -31.33
CA ILE A 838 8.72 -28.79 -30.98
C ILE A 838 7.74 -28.75 -32.17
N VAL A 839 7.49 -27.56 -32.74
CA VAL A 839 6.55 -27.40 -33.87
C VAL A 839 7.03 -28.16 -35.11
N ARG A 840 8.34 -28.24 -35.34
CA ARG A 840 8.90 -29.00 -36.48
C ARG A 840 8.66 -30.51 -36.34
N LYS A 841 8.65 -31.04 -35.12
CA LYS A 841 8.45 -32.48 -34.84
C LYS A 841 6.97 -32.89 -34.87
N THR A 842 6.07 -31.99 -34.50
CA THR A 842 4.61 -32.22 -34.48
C THR A 842 3.98 -32.02 -35.83
#